data_AF-A0A348XH98-F1
#
_entry.id   AF-A0A348XH98-F1
#
_cell.length_a   1.000
_cell.length_b   1.000
_cell.length_c   1.000
_cell.angle_alpha   90.00
_cell.angle_beta   90.00
_cell.angle_gamma   90.00
#
_symmetry.space_group_name_H-M   'P 1'
#
loop_
_entity.id
_entity.type
_entity.pdbx_description
1 polymer ?
#
loop_
_entity_poly.entity_id
_entity_poly.type
_entity_poly.pdbx_seq_one_letter_code
_entity_poly.pdbx_strand_id
1 'polypeptide(L)'
;MYFALLFALIGILSSLGLFVRPAEHPFLAASLYVAGFTILALLVLRSSQKPALLEKAWFIVLVGVVLRVAFLPQEISDDVYRYVWEGQQQLAGINPYAHAPANFAAEQAGKVMFEGMNHRDLPAAYPAVTMLTFRAMMAVSTGLGVPADSAMSLLMIKGQLILLDLLALVLLAMLLARERLPMDRLALYAWNPLVLLFVAGEGHFDGLQVLWLAVALLLLRHSRFAALGFVTLGLAILVKFFAILALPFLVTRKNWKWAWCVALPLCSYVPFAGDSTLTSLLVFAGEMHYNDLLPKVFRVVAGGWAPLVTVATLLAAFGATWLVKQDAPLSGIAICWMWLLAFLPTVHPWYAVPLAALLILRPSWPWLVFQMGLCATFWVLHVQLVDGVWREYPMVWLLVWGPCLVALWRSLSRGGQQLSLAEEPRSLDIVLPVRNEERSLREHLDSLFAAIEQHRRSENPWQVRVFMIDGKSTDRTCEIAREYDLTLLESDSCGRGGQMGLGVDRGEGDVVLMLHADSKVAVSTIERLVAKFANRPGLAWGILGHTYIDATPKMHVIELSNRLRFHLGGIAFGDQGMFLRRDVLNRVGMPRIKLMEDVELSLRLADEPMRASLGACLQVSTRRWEKKRFPGYTLQVLKLVSAYLLLRRAGTSVERLGARMYDTYYQS
;
A
#
# COMPACT_ATOMS: atom_id res chain seq x y z
N MET A 1 -26.95 12.36 -13.58
CA MET A 1 -25.83 11.43 -13.88
C MET A 1 -25.37 10.62 -12.66
N TYR A 2 -25.05 11.24 -11.51
CA TYR A 2 -24.54 10.51 -10.33
C TYR A 2 -25.50 9.43 -9.78
N PHE A 3 -26.76 9.82 -9.48
CA PHE A 3 -27.78 8.85 -9.03
C PHE A 3 -28.03 7.73 -10.05
N ALA A 4 -27.96 8.04 -11.34
CA ALA A 4 -28.07 7.02 -12.39
C ALA A 4 -26.93 6.00 -12.34
N LEU A 5 -25.68 6.45 -12.08
CA LEU A 5 -24.55 5.55 -11.85
C LEU A 5 -24.75 4.69 -10.59
N LEU A 6 -25.28 5.28 -9.50
CA LEU A 6 -25.57 4.53 -8.28
C LEU A 6 -26.65 3.46 -8.49
N PHE A 7 -27.77 3.82 -9.13
CA PHE A 7 -28.82 2.85 -9.47
C PHE A 7 -28.31 1.78 -10.44
N ALA A 8 -27.49 2.16 -11.43
CA ALA A 8 -26.86 1.21 -12.34
C ALA A 8 -25.92 0.25 -11.60
N LEU A 9 -25.11 0.75 -10.66
CA LEU A 9 -24.26 -0.10 -9.82
C LEU A 9 -25.09 -1.10 -9.03
N ILE A 10 -26.12 -0.64 -8.32
CA ILE A 10 -27.00 -1.50 -7.53
C ILE A 10 -27.65 -2.55 -8.43
N GLY A 11 -28.20 -2.15 -9.58
CA GLY A 11 -28.79 -3.06 -10.56
C GLY A 11 -27.81 -4.11 -11.08
N ILE A 12 -26.59 -3.71 -11.46
CA ILE A 12 -25.55 -4.63 -11.96
C ILE A 12 -25.13 -5.63 -10.88
N LEU A 13 -24.89 -5.16 -9.65
CA LEU A 13 -24.45 -6.02 -8.55
C LEU A 13 -25.57 -6.95 -8.09
N SER A 14 -26.81 -6.45 -7.99
CA SER A 14 -27.97 -7.29 -7.70
C SER A 14 -28.19 -8.34 -8.79
N SER A 15 -28.00 -8.00 -10.08
CA SER A 15 -28.09 -8.98 -11.16
C SER A 15 -26.99 -10.03 -11.10
N LEU A 16 -25.75 -9.62 -10.80
CA LEU A 16 -24.65 -10.54 -10.57
C LEU A 16 -24.96 -11.50 -9.41
N GLY A 17 -25.49 -10.99 -8.30
CA GLY A 17 -25.80 -11.79 -7.12
C GLY A 17 -27.02 -12.70 -7.26
N LEU A 18 -28.09 -12.26 -7.92
CA LEU A 18 -29.36 -12.99 -7.97
C LEU A 18 -29.50 -13.94 -9.16
N PHE A 19 -28.87 -13.61 -10.30
CA PHE A 19 -29.20 -14.25 -11.59
C PHE A 19 -28.02 -14.86 -12.34
N VAL A 20 -26.78 -14.61 -11.91
CA VAL A 20 -25.59 -15.05 -12.66
C VAL A 20 -24.68 -15.88 -11.77
N ARG A 21 -24.39 -17.10 -12.20
CA ARG A 21 -23.40 -17.97 -11.55
C ARG A 21 -22.08 -17.91 -12.32
N PRO A 22 -20.95 -17.55 -11.69
CA PRO A 22 -19.67 -17.41 -12.39
C PRO A 22 -19.21 -18.66 -13.14
N ALA A 23 -19.42 -19.85 -12.58
CA ALA A 23 -19.00 -21.10 -13.21
C ALA A 23 -19.87 -21.47 -14.44
N GLU A 24 -21.18 -21.20 -14.41
CA GLU A 24 -22.10 -21.48 -15.52
C GLU A 24 -22.02 -20.43 -16.63
N HIS A 25 -21.81 -19.16 -16.26
CA HIS A 25 -21.84 -18.01 -17.18
C HIS A 25 -20.62 -17.09 -17.00
N PRO A 26 -19.38 -17.59 -17.25
CA PRO A 26 -18.15 -16.89 -16.88
C PRO A 26 -18.00 -15.52 -17.56
N PHE A 27 -18.36 -15.39 -18.83
CA PHE A 27 -18.24 -14.13 -19.56
C PHE A 27 -19.24 -13.06 -19.10
N LEU A 28 -20.49 -13.45 -18.83
CA LEU A 28 -21.50 -12.55 -18.31
C LEU A 28 -21.14 -12.10 -16.89
N ALA A 29 -20.73 -13.04 -16.04
CA ALA A 29 -20.27 -12.77 -14.68
C ALA A 29 -19.07 -11.80 -14.69
N ALA A 30 -18.05 -12.07 -15.52
CA ALA A 30 -16.90 -11.19 -15.66
C ALA A 30 -17.27 -9.79 -16.14
N SER A 31 -18.20 -9.68 -17.10
CA SER A 31 -18.67 -8.39 -17.62
C SER A 31 -19.38 -7.56 -16.56
N LEU A 32 -20.31 -8.17 -15.80
CA LEU A 32 -21.02 -7.50 -14.70
C LEU A 32 -20.06 -7.13 -13.56
N TYR A 33 -19.11 -8.01 -13.24
CA TYR A 33 -18.09 -7.78 -12.22
C TYR A 33 -17.20 -6.58 -12.58
N VAL A 34 -16.66 -6.53 -13.80
CA VAL A 34 -15.84 -5.42 -14.29
C VAL A 34 -16.65 -4.13 -14.39
N ALA A 35 -17.90 -4.19 -14.86
CA ALA A 35 -18.79 -3.03 -14.90
C ALA A 35 -19.07 -2.49 -13.48
N GLY A 36 -19.33 -3.38 -12.52
CA GLY A 36 -19.52 -3.03 -11.10
C GLY A 36 -18.31 -2.29 -10.53
N PHE A 37 -17.10 -2.83 -10.71
CA PHE A 37 -15.86 -2.15 -10.29
C PHE A 37 -15.66 -0.80 -10.98
N THR A 38 -15.92 -0.72 -12.29
CA THR A 38 -15.75 0.52 -13.06
C THR A 38 -16.67 1.62 -12.54
N ILE A 39 -17.95 1.31 -12.34
CA ILE A 39 -18.92 2.28 -11.82
C ILE A 39 -18.60 2.64 -10.37
N LEU A 40 -18.23 1.67 -9.53
CA LEU A 40 -17.78 1.92 -8.15
C LEU A 40 -16.60 2.91 -8.11
N ALA A 41 -15.58 2.68 -8.94
CA ALA A 41 -14.43 3.57 -9.03
C ALA A 41 -14.85 4.97 -9.48
N LEU A 42 -15.71 5.08 -10.50
CA LEU A 42 -16.22 6.38 -10.97
C LEU A 42 -17.03 7.11 -9.90
N LEU A 43 -17.84 6.40 -9.10
CA LEU A 43 -18.61 6.99 -8.00
C LEU A 43 -17.71 7.54 -6.90
N VAL A 44 -16.68 6.79 -6.49
CA VAL A 44 -15.72 7.21 -5.46
C VAL A 44 -14.79 8.32 -5.98
N LEU A 45 -14.47 8.37 -7.27
CA LEU A 45 -13.68 9.45 -7.85
C LEU A 45 -14.47 10.75 -8.01
N ARG A 46 -15.79 10.68 -8.21
CA ARG A 46 -16.68 11.83 -8.43
C ARG A 46 -17.35 12.35 -7.16
N SER A 47 -17.31 11.61 -6.05
CA SER A 47 -17.89 11.99 -4.75
C SER A 47 -17.30 13.29 -4.17
N SER A 48 -16.08 13.69 -4.56
CA SER A 48 -15.44 14.91 -4.08
C SER A 48 -16.11 16.20 -4.59
N GLN A 49 -17.00 16.11 -5.59
CA GLN A 49 -17.62 17.27 -6.25
C GLN A 49 -19.01 17.66 -5.69
N LYS A 50 -19.38 17.12 -4.51
CA LYS A 50 -20.62 17.28 -3.70
C LYS A 50 -21.81 16.33 -3.99
N PRO A 51 -21.83 15.15 -3.36
CA PRO A 51 -23.05 14.46 -2.97
C PRO A 51 -23.08 14.13 -1.46
N ALA A 52 -24.00 14.78 -0.72
CA ALA A 52 -24.18 14.64 0.74
C ALA A 52 -24.66 13.24 1.22
N LEU A 53 -24.94 12.30 0.32
CA LEU A 53 -25.44 10.96 0.66
C LEU A 53 -24.33 9.94 0.92
N LEU A 54 -23.22 9.96 0.18
CA LEU A 54 -22.08 9.07 0.48
C LEU A 54 -21.24 9.59 1.65
N GLU A 55 -21.40 10.85 2.04
CA GLU A 55 -20.87 11.34 3.30
C GLU A 55 -21.56 10.66 4.50
N LYS A 56 -22.77 10.11 4.31
CA LYS A 56 -23.53 9.44 5.35
C LYS A 56 -23.23 7.94 5.37
N ALA A 57 -22.43 7.52 6.36
CA ALA A 57 -22.06 6.11 6.55
C ALA A 57 -23.27 5.15 6.57
N TRP A 58 -24.39 5.53 7.18
CA TRP A 58 -25.58 4.68 7.27
C TRP A 58 -26.14 4.27 5.90
N PHE A 59 -26.05 5.17 4.89
CA PHE A 59 -26.57 4.89 3.56
C PHE A 59 -25.71 3.86 2.83
N ILE A 60 -24.38 4.01 2.91
CA ILE A 60 -23.44 3.05 2.35
C ILE A 60 -23.62 1.67 2.98
N VAL A 61 -23.76 1.64 4.31
CA VAL A 61 -24.01 0.40 5.06
C VAL A 61 -25.34 -0.23 4.65
N LEU A 62 -26.43 0.53 4.56
CA LEU A 62 -27.74 0.01 4.16
C LEU A 62 -27.71 -0.64 2.78
N VAL A 63 -27.13 0.05 1.77
CA VAL A 63 -26.97 -0.53 0.43
C VAL A 63 -26.06 -1.76 0.47
N GLY A 64 -24.99 -1.72 1.27
CA GLY A 64 -24.11 -2.85 1.49
C GLY A 64 -24.81 -4.09 2.06
N VAL A 65 -25.75 -3.90 2.99
CA VAL A 65 -26.60 -4.97 3.54
C VAL A 65 -27.51 -5.55 2.45
N VAL A 66 -28.21 -4.70 1.70
CA VAL A 66 -29.10 -5.15 0.60
C VAL A 66 -28.33 -5.96 -0.44
N LEU A 67 -27.14 -5.51 -0.82
CA LEU A 67 -26.29 -6.23 -1.78
C LEU A 67 -25.82 -7.58 -1.24
N ARG A 68 -25.46 -7.68 0.05
CA ARG A 68 -25.10 -8.98 0.65
C ARG A 68 -26.27 -9.96 0.66
N VAL A 69 -27.49 -9.48 0.95
CA VAL A 69 -28.71 -10.28 0.85
C VAL A 69 -28.94 -10.76 -0.58
N ALA A 70 -28.68 -9.92 -1.59
CA ALA A 70 -28.80 -10.29 -3.00
C ALA A 70 -27.81 -11.39 -3.44
N PHE A 71 -26.71 -11.60 -2.73
CA PHE A 71 -25.73 -12.67 -3.00
C PHE A 71 -25.99 -13.96 -2.19
N LEU A 72 -26.96 -13.97 -1.27
CA LEU A 72 -27.33 -15.20 -0.54
C LEU A 72 -27.69 -16.39 -1.45
N PRO A 73 -28.36 -16.22 -2.61
CA PRO A 73 -28.68 -17.33 -3.51
C PRO A 73 -27.50 -17.91 -4.29
N GLN A 74 -26.32 -17.26 -4.27
CA GLN A 74 -25.13 -17.78 -4.93
C GLN A 74 -24.69 -19.12 -4.35
N GLU A 75 -24.03 -19.91 -5.19
CA GLU A 75 -23.46 -21.19 -4.82
C GLU A 75 -22.40 -21.04 -3.74
N ILE A 76 -22.38 -21.99 -2.83
CA ILE A 76 -21.47 -22.02 -1.69
C ILE A 76 -20.18 -22.70 -2.15
N SER A 77 -19.03 -22.16 -1.72
CA SER A 77 -17.73 -22.80 -1.98
C SER A 77 -17.65 -24.18 -1.32
N ASP A 78 -16.95 -25.09 -1.99
CA ASP A 78 -16.48 -26.38 -1.47
C ASP A 78 -15.74 -26.28 -0.13
N ASP A 79 -15.09 -25.15 0.18
CA ASP A 79 -14.48 -24.88 1.47
C ASP A 79 -15.50 -24.83 2.62
N VAL A 80 -16.74 -24.38 2.39
CA VAL A 80 -17.73 -24.24 3.48
C VAL A 80 -18.13 -25.59 4.05
N TYR A 81 -18.06 -26.65 3.23
CA TYR A 81 -18.23 -28.03 3.69
C TYR A 81 -17.14 -28.41 4.70
N ARG A 82 -15.88 -27.95 4.49
CA ARG A 82 -14.80 -28.12 5.47
C ARG A 82 -15.11 -27.37 6.76
N TYR A 83 -15.69 -26.17 6.68
CA TYR A 83 -15.98 -25.35 7.87
C TYR A 83 -17.02 -26.04 8.76
N VAL A 84 -18.09 -26.56 8.16
CA VAL A 84 -19.11 -27.34 8.87
C VAL A 84 -18.51 -28.62 9.46
N TRP A 85 -17.80 -29.40 8.64
CA TRP A 85 -17.17 -30.65 9.04
C TRP A 85 -16.23 -30.46 10.24
N GLU A 86 -15.27 -29.54 10.12
CA GLU A 86 -14.28 -29.28 11.15
C GLU A 86 -14.91 -28.74 12.43
N GLY A 87 -15.96 -27.93 12.32
CA GLY A 87 -16.76 -27.51 13.47
C GLY A 87 -17.46 -28.68 14.15
N GLN A 88 -18.07 -29.58 13.37
CA GLN A 88 -18.76 -30.77 13.87
C GLN A 88 -17.79 -31.74 14.57
N GLN A 89 -16.63 -32.02 13.97
CA GLN A 89 -15.61 -32.88 14.58
C GLN A 89 -15.18 -32.34 15.96
N GLN A 90 -15.00 -31.03 16.08
CA GLN A 90 -14.66 -30.41 17.36
C GLN A 90 -15.78 -30.52 18.39
N LEU A 91 -17.06 -30.43 17.98
CA LEU A 91 -18.20 -30.65 18.88
C LEU A 91 -18.28 -32.11 19.35
N ALA A 92 -17.84 -33.06 18.53
CA ALA A 92 -17.69 -34.47 18.89
C ALA A 92 -16.42 -34.76 19.73
N GLY A 93 -15.62 -33.74 20.07
CA GLY A 93 -14.38 -33.91 20.84
C GLY A 93 -13.19 -34.45 20.02
N ILE A 94 -13.30 -34.45 18.69
CA ILE A 94 -12.28 -34.95 17.77
C ILE A 94 -11.37 -33.79 17.33
N ASN A 95 -10.06 -33.99 17.39
CA ASN A 95 -9.07 -33.02 16.91
C ASN A 95 -9.04 -33.01 15.36
N PRO A 96 -9.41 -31.91 14.68
CA PRO A 96 -9.47 -31.86 13.22
C PRO A 96 -8.10 -31.91 12.51
N TYR A 97 -7.01 -31.69 13.25
CA TYR A 97 -5.66 -31.81 12.71
C TYR A 97 -5.15 -33.25 12.72
N ALA A 98 -5.79 -34.16 13.47
CA ALA A 98 -5.30 -35.52 13.66
C ALA A 98 -5.54 -36.43 12.44
N HIS A 99 -6.69 -36.30 11.79
CA HIS A 99 -7.12 -37.20 10.74
C HIS A 99 -7.78 -36.46 9.58
N ALA A 100 -7.50 -36.92 8.35
CA ALA A 100 -8.17 -36.44 7.16
C ALA A 100 -9.63 -36.93 7.11
N PRO A 101 -10.56 -36.18 6.49
CA PRO A 101 -11.94 -36.60 6.32
C PRO A 101 -12.11 -38.00 5.68
N ALA A 102 -11.25 -38.36 4.72
CA ALA A 102 -11.26 -39.65 4.03
C ALA A 102 -10.97 -40.85 4.96
N ASN A 103 -10.44 -40.61 6.16
CA ASN A 103 -10.15 -41.67 7.13
C ASN A 103 -11.39 -42.03 7.98
N PHE A 104 -12.48 -41.28 7.87
CA PHE A 104 -13.74 -41.57 8.57
C PHE A 104 -14.68 -42.37 7.65
N ALA A 105 -15.49 -43.25 8.25
CA ALA A 105 -16.53 -43.96 7.50
C ALA A 105 -17.56 -42.96 6.94
N ALA A 106 -18.11 -43.21 5.75
CA ALA A 106 -19.06 -42.29 5.10
C ALA A 106 -20.30 -41.97 5.96
N GLU A 107 -20.75 -42.93 6.80
CA GLU A 107 -21.83 -42.73 7.77
C GLU A 107 -21.48 -41.73 8.88
N GLN A 108 -20.20 -41.67 9.28
CA GLN A 108 -19.71 -40.68 10.23
C GLN A 108 -19.44 -39.33 9.56
N ALA A 109 -19.11 -39.35 8.27
CA ALA A 109 -18.81 -38.16 7.50
C ALA A 109 -20.05 -37.30 7.19
N GLY A 110 -21.22 -37.92 7.13
CA GLY A 110 -22.41 -37.31 6.56
C GLY A 110 -22.34 -37.26 5.04
N LYS A 111 -23.42 -37.61 4.35
CA LYS A 111 -23.43 -37.77 2.90
C LYS A 111 -23.29 -36.42 2.20
N VAL A 112 -24.02 -35.40 2.67
CA VAL A 112 -24.01 -34.06 2.08
C VAL A 112 -22.64 -33.43 2.24
N MET A 113 -22.05 -33.55 3.44
CA MET A 113 -20.71 -33.05 3.71
C MET A 113 -19.64 -33.77 2.91
N PHE A 114 -19.64 -35.11 2.89
CA PHE A 114 -18.60 -35.86 2.21
C PHE A 114 -18.61 -35.65 0.70
N GLU A 115 -19.77 -35.55 0.05
CA GLU A 115 -19.86 -35.40 -1.41
C GLU A 115 -19.42 -34.02 -1.92
N GLY A 116 -19.67 -32.94 -1.15
CA GLY A 116 -19.32 -31.57 -1.55
C GLY A 116 -17.92 -31.10 -1.14
N MET A 117 -17.24 -31.83 -0.25
CA MET A 117 -15.98 -31.39 0.37
C MET A 117 -14.76 -31.54 -0.54
N ASN A 118 -13.87 -30.55 -0.51
CA ASN A 118 -12.54 -30.58 -1.13
C ASN A 118 -11.46 -31.17 -0.19
N HIS A 119 -10.29 -31.51 -0.75
CA HIS A 119 -9.10 -31.96 0.00
C HIS A 119 -9.38 -33.03 1.09
N ARG A 120 -10.20 -34.04 0.77
CA ARG A 120 -10.65 -35.07 1.72
C ARG A 120 -9.50 -35.90 2.29
N ASP A 121 -8.39 -35.94 1.57
CA ASP A 121 -7.14 -36.61 1.89
C ASP A 121 -6.25 -35.83 2.87
N LEU A 122 -6.56 -34.57 3.14
CA LEU A 122 -5.77 -33.72 4.04
C LEU A 122 -6.53 -33.37 5.34
N PRO A 123 -5.87 -33.46 6.51
CA PRO A 123 -6.37 -32.87 7.77
C PRO A 123 -6.58 -31.36 7.66
N ALA A 124 -7.16 -30.75 8.69
CA ALA A 124 -7.39 -29.30 8.74
C ALA A 124 -6.10 -28.50 8.50
N ALA A 125 -6.19 -27.44 7.69
CA ALA A 125 -5.07 -26.55 7.36
C ALA A 125 -5.22 -25.14 7.96
N TYR A 126 -6.38 -24.82 8.55
CA TYR A 126 -6.67 -23.50 9.08
C TYR A 126 -6.04 -23.29 10.46
N PRO A 127 -5.68 -22.06 10.84
CA PRO A 127 -5.14 -21.80 12.17
C PRO A 127 -6.21 -21.89 13.25
N ALA A 128 -5.78 -22.06 14.51
CA ALA A 128 -6.67 -22.43 15.61
C ALA A 128 -7.83 -21.44 15.89
N VAL A 129 -7.66 -20.13 15.67
CA VAL A 129 -8.78 -19.18 15.86
C VAL A 129 -9.87 -19.39 14.81
N THR A 130 -9.50 -19.70 13.56
CA THR A 130 -10.46 -20.11 12.52
C THR A 130 -11.17 -21.41 12.92
N MET A 131 -10.43 -22.42 13.39
CA MET A 131 -11.03 -23.68 13.84
C MET A 131 -12.05 -23.49 14.96
N LEU A 132 -11.69 -22.71 15.98
CA LEU A 132 -12.61 -22.41 17.09
C LEU A 132 -13.80 -21.57 16.62
N THR A 133 -13.62 -20.74 15.59
CA THR A 133 -14.74 -20.01 14.98
C THR A 133 -15.70 -20.97 14.30
N PHE A 134 -15.21 -21.96 13.53
CA PHE A 134 -16.05 -22.99 12.92
C PHE A 134 -16.80 -23.80 13.97
N ARG A 135 -16.13 -24.19 15.07
CA ARG A 135 -16.79 -24.83 16.21
C ARG A 135 -17.90 -23.98 16.79
N ALA A 136 -17.64 -22.68 17.02
CA ALA A 136 -18.63 -21.76 17.58
C ALA A 136 -19.83 -21.61 16.66
N MET A 137 -19.61 -21.45 15.34
CA MET A 137 -20.69 -21.31 14.37
C MET A 137 -21.54 -22.58 14.27
N MET A 138 -20.90 -23.75 14.32
CA MET A 138 -21.60 -25.03 14.36
C MET A 138 -22.38 -25.24 15.67
N ALA A 139 -21.84 -24.81 16.81
CA ALA A 139 -22.56 -24.84 18.09
C ALA A 139 -23.84 -23.99 18.04
N VAL A 140 -23.77 -22.81 17.42
CA VAL A 140 -24.93 -21.95 17.19
C VAL A 140 -25.95 -22.63 16.27
N SER A 141 -25.52 -23.14 15.11
CA SER A 141 -26.41 -23.80 14.14
C SER A 141 -27.14 -25.00 14.75
N THR A 142 -26.39 -25.91 15.38
CA THR A 142 -26.95 -27.12 16.00
C THR A 142 -27.79 -26.82 17.24
N GLY A 143 -27.41 -25.80 18.03
CA GLY A 143 -28.20 -25.31 19.16
C GLY A 143 -29.55 -24.73 18.74
N LEU A 144 -29.67 -24.23 17.52
CA LEU A 144 -30.94 -23.81 16.89
C LEU A 144 -31.73 -24.98 16.26
N GLY A 145 -31.27 -26.22 16.46
CA GLY A 145 -31.93 -27.42 15.93
C GLY A 145 -31.64 -27.70 14.46
N VAL A 146 -30.66 -27.02 13.84
CA VAL A 146 -30.28 -27.29 12.45
C VAL A 146 -29.44 -28.58 12.39
N PRO A 147 -29.83 -29.58 11.58
CA PRO A 147 -29.04 -30.81 11.44
C PRO A 147 -27.65 -30.52 10.87
N ALA A 148 -26.61 -31.13 11.47
CA ALA A 148 -25.22 -30.87 11.09
C ALA A 148 -24.92 -31.26 9.64
N ASP A 149 -25.31 -32.45 9.19
CA ASP A 149 -25.19 -32.89 7.79
C ASP A 149 -26.40 -32.44 6.96
N SER A 150 -26.51 -31.13 6.70
CA SER A 150 -27.59 -30.58 5.88
C SER A 150 -27.19 -29.34 5.10
N ALA A 151 -27.87 -29.11 3.97
CA ALA A 151 -27.74 -27.86 3.22
C ALA A 151 -28.10 -26.61 4.06
N MET A 152 -29.00 -26.76 5.04
CA MET A 152 -29.36 -25.68 5.95
C MET A 152 -28.16 -25.28 6.84
N SER A 153 -27.32 -26.22 7.27
CA SER A 153 -26.11 -25.90 8.04
C SER A 153 -25.13 -25.03 7.22
N LEU A 154 -24.94 -25.34 5.94
CA LEU A 154 -24.08 -24.58 5.04
C LEU A 154 -24.59 -23.13 4.90
N LEU A 155 -25.90 -22.97 4.73
CA LEU A 155 -26.54 -21.65 4.66
C LEU A 155 -26.43 -20.88 5.99
N MET A 156 -26.56 -21.57 7.13
CA MET A 156 -26.37 -20.96 8.45
C MET A 156 -24.93 -20.45 8.66
N ILE A 157 -23.92 -21.24 8.27
CA ILE A 157 -22.51 -20.80 8.33
C ILE A 157 -22.30 -19.58 7.43
N LYS A 158 -22.77 -19.63 6.18
CA LYS A 158 -22.71 -18.49 5.26
C LYS A 158 -23.37 -17.24 5.83
N GLY A 159 -24.57 -17.37 6.41
CA GLY A 159 -25.28 -16.27 7.07
C GLY A 159 -24.49 -15.67 8.24
N GLN A 160 -23.91 -16.51 9.09
CA GLN A 160 -23.06 -16.07 10.21
C GLN A 160 -21.81 -15.33 9.72
N LEU A 161 -21.18 -15.78 8.64
CA LEU A 161 -20.04 -15.09 8.02
C LEU A 161 -20.43 -13.71 7.45
N ILE A 162 -21.60 -13.59 6.83
CA ILE A 162 -22.14 -12.29 6.38
C ILE A 162 -22.37 -11.34 7.57
N LEU A 163 -22.89 -11.84 8.69
CA LEU A 163 -23.05 -11.01 9.90
C LEU A 163 -21.69 -10.48 10.41
N LEU A 164 -20.66 -11.32 10.42
CA LEU A 164 -19.31 -10.91 10.81
C LEU A 164 -18.70 -9.91 9.82
N ASP A 165 -18.92 -10.09 8.51
CA ASP A 165 -18.52 -9.12 7.49
C ASP A 165 -19.23 -7.76 7.63
N LEU A 166 -20.52 -7.76 7.99
CA LEU A 166 -21.27 -6.53 8.27
C LEU A 166 -20.72 -5.82 9.53
N LEU A 167 -20.32 -6.56 10.55
CA LEU A 167 -19.63 -5.99 11.70
C LEU A 167 -18.27 -5.40 11.32
N ALA A 168 -17.52 -6.08 10.44
CA ALA A 168 -16.28 -5.55 9.88
C ALA A 168 -16.53 -4.21 9.15
N LEU A 169 -17.59 -4.14 8.34
CA LEU A 169 -17.99 -2.92 7.62
C LEU A 169 -18.28 -1.74 8.58
N VAL A 170 -18.94 -1.98 9.71
CA VAL A 170 -19.19 -0.96 10.74
C VAL A 170 -17.86 -0.49 11.37
N LEU A 171 -16.96 -1.41 11.71
CA LEU A 171 -15.64 -1.07 12.26
C LEU A 171 -14.77 -0.28 11.28
N LEU A 172 -14.84 -0.60 9.99
CA LEU A 172 -14.17 0.15 8.92
C LEU A 172 -14.72 1.57 8.79
N ALA A 173 -16.04 1.77 8.92
CA ALA A 173 -16.65 3.10 8.97
C ALA A 173 -16.14 3.90 10.18
N MET A 174 -16.07 3.28 11.36
CA MET A 174 -15.50 3.89 12.57
C MET A 174 -14.04 4.28 12.36
N LEU A 175 -13.25 3.42 11.69
CA LEU A 175 -11.85 3.68 11.39
C LEU A 175 -11.68 4.88 10.47
N LEU A 176 -12.44 4.96 9.36
CA LEU A 176 -12.42 6.12 8.48
C LEU A 176 -12.77 7.42 9.23
N ALA A 177 -13.77 7.38 10.12
CA ALA A 177 -14.19 8.56 10.88
C ALA A 177 -13.10 9.02 11.85
N ARG A 178 -12.40 8.08 12.49
CA ARG A 178 -11.27 8.36 13.37
C ARG A 178 -10.06 8.92 12.64
N GLU A 179 -9.77 8.41 11.45
CA GLU A 179 -8.67 8.89 10.59
C GLU A 179 -9.04 10.18 9.84
N ARG A 180 -10.25 10.71 10.05
CA ARG A 180 -10.80 11.89 9.33
C ARG A 180 -10.72 11.73 7.81
N LEU A 181 -10.92 10.51 7.34
CA LEU A 181 -10.92 10.18 5.93
C LEU A 181 -12.35 10.31 5.35
N PRO A 182 -12.48 10.60 4.04
CA PRO A 182 -13.78 10.67 3.39
C PRO A 182 -14.60 9.38 3.53
N MET A 183 -15.88 9.50 3.94
CA MET A 183 -16.78 8.36 4.22
C MET A 183 -17.17 7.59 2.96
N ASP A 184 -17.20 8.24 1.81
CA ASP A 184 -17.46 7.63 0.50
C ASP A 184 -16.49 6.50 0.16
N ARG A 185 -15.26 6.53 0.71
CA ARG A 185 -14.29 5.43 0.56
C ARG A 185 -14.79 4.12 1.15
N LEU A 186 -15.73 4.15 2.09
CA LEU A 186 -16.35 2.94 2.65
C LEU A 186 -17.03 2.10 1.56
N ALA A 187 -17.50 2.74 0.48
CA ALA A 187 -18.08 2.04 -0.67
C ALA A 187 -17.11 1.05 -1.34
N LEU A 188 -15.79 1.32 -1.26
CA LEU A 188 -14.74 0.42 -1.81
C LEU A 188 -14.64 -0.93 -1.10
N TYR A 189 -15.29 -1.08 0.06
CA TYR A 189 -15.51 -2.36 0.74
C TYR A 189 -16.98 -2.77 0.70
N ALA A 190 -17.89 -1.85 1.03
CA ALA A 190 -19.31 -2.15 1.14
C ALA A 190 -19.93 -2.65 -0.17
N TRP A 191 -19.52 -2.11 -1.31
CA TRP A 191 -20.10 -2.40 -2.62
C TRP A 191 -19.07 -3.06 -3.55
N ASN A 192 -18.01 -3.60 -2.98
CA ASN A 192 -16.94 -4.23 -3.74
C ASN A 192 -17.41 -5.56 -4.33
N PRO A 193 -17.39 -5.75 -5.67
CA PRO A 193 -17.86 -6.99 -6.28
C PRO A 193 -17.10 -8.23 -5.80
N LEU A 194 -15.81 -8.11 -5.47
CA LEU A 194 -15.00 -9.20 -4.90
C LEU A 194 -15.53 -9.62 -3.52
N VAL A 195 -15.74 -8.64 -2.63
CA VAL A 195 -16.21 -8.91 -1.26
C VAL A 195 -17.62 -9.50 -1.29
N LEU A 196 -18.50 -8.94 -2.12
CA LEU A 196 -19.87 -9.44 -2.27
C LEU A 196 -19.88 -10.88 -2.82
N LEU A 197 -19.11 -11.17 -3.86
CA LEU A 197 -19.09 -12.50 -4.46
C LEU A 197 -18.44 -13.54 -3.54
N PHE A 198 -17.23 -13.30 -3.05
CA PHE A 198 -16.48 -14.35 -2.34
C PHE A 198 -16.84 -14.45 -0.86
N VAL A 199 -17.21 -13.36 -0.19
CA VAL A 199 -17.61 -13.41 1.23
C VAL A 199 -19.11 -13.68 1.34
N ALA A 200 -19.95 -12.87 0.72
CA ALA A 200 -21.40 -13.00 0.85
C ALA A 200 -22.02 -14.04 -0.10
N GLY A 201 -21.41 -14.29 -1.26
CA GLY A 201 -21.84 -15.31 -2.22
C GLY A 201 -21.28 -16.70 -1.89
N GLU A 202 -19.97 -16.86 -1.92
CA GLU A 202 -19.35 -18.19 -1.77
C GLU A 202 -19.15 -18.60 -0.31
N GLY A 203 -19.17 -17.66 0.63
CA GLY A 203 -19.06 -17.94 2.06
C GLY A 203 -17.63 -18.05 2.57
N HIS A 204 -16.65 -17.39 1.94
CA HIS A 204 -15.29 -17.35 2.48
C HIS A 204 -15.18 -16.48 3.74
N PHE A 205 -14.36 -16.92 4.70
CA PHE A 205 -14.21 -16.26 5.99
C PHE A 205 -13.21 -15.10 6.01
N ASP A 206 -12.70 -14.62 4.88
CA ASP A 206 -11.72 -13.53 4.82
C ASP A 206 -12.22 -12.22 5.47
N GLY A 207 -13.54 -11.98 5.48
CA GLY A 207 -14.16 -10.87 6.21
C GLY A 207 -13.90 -10.91 7.72
N LEU A 208 -13.69 -12.11 8.30
CA LEU A 208 -13.31 -12.27 9.72
C LEU A 208 -11.90 -11.74 10.00
N GLN A 209 -10.97 -11.92 9.06
CA GLN A 209 -9.62 -11.34 9.20
C GLN A 209 -9.69 -9.82 9.15
N VAL A 210 -10.53 -9.27 8.26
CA VAL A 210 -10.79 -7.83 8.17
C VAL A 210 -11.38 -7.29 9.47
N LEU A 211 -12.34 -7.99 10.08
CA LEU A 211 -12.94 -7.64 11.37
C LEU A 211 -11.86 -7.47 12.43
N TRP A 212 -11.06 -8.51 12.69
CA TRP A 212 -10.06 -8.47 13.77
C TRP A 212 -8.94 -7.47 13.49
N LEU A 213 -8.53 -7.31 12.22
CA LEU A 213 -7.57 -6.29 11.83
C LEU A 213 -8.13 -4.87 12.09
N ALA A 214 -9.39 -4.61 11.76
CA ALA A 214 -10.04 -3.31 12.03
C ALA A 214 -10.13 -3.02 13.53
N VAL A 215 -10.48 -4.01 14.36
CA VAL A 215 -10.46 -3.88 15.84
C VAL A 215 -9.05 -3.53 16.32
N ALA A 216 -8.03 -4.26 15.87
CA ALA A 216 -6.65 -4.02 16.27
C ALA A 216 -6.19 -2.61 15.92
N LEU A 217 -6.49 -2.14 14.70
CA LEU A 217 -6.17 -0.78 14.26
C LEU A 217 -6.85 0.28 15.13
N LEU A 218 -8.14 0.11 15.45
CA LEU A 218 -8.90 1.04 16.31
C LEU A 218 -8.35 1.11 17.74
N LEU A 219 -7.98 -0.03 18.32
CA LEU A 219 -7.46 -0.13 19.70
C LEU A 219 -6.04 0.43 19.83
N LEU A 220 -5.16 0.11 18.87
CA LEU A 220 -3.74 0.51 18.92
C LEU A 220 -3.50 2.01 18.74
N ARG A 221 -4.54 2.79 18.37
CA ARG A 221 -4.50 4.26 18.42
C ARG A 221 -4.41 4.83 19.84
N HIS A 222 -4.87 4.08 20.84
CA HIS A 222 -4.84 4.52 22.23
C HIS A 222 -3.91 3.64 23.05
N SER A 223 -2.84 4.24 23.60
CA SER A 223 -1.83 3.50 24.36
C SER A 223 -2.40 2.72 25.55
N ARG A 224 -3.54 3.14 26.11
CA ARG A 224 -4.26 2.42 27.18
C ARG A 224 -4.79 1.05 26.78
N PHE A 225 -5.09 0.86 25.49
CA PHE A 225 -5.61 -0.39 24.93
C PHE A 225 -4.55 -1.18 24.16
N ALA A 226 -3.27 -0.81 24.28
CA ALA A 226 -2.22 -1.42 23.48
C ALA A 226 -2.16 -2.94 23.64
N ALA A 227 -2.26 -3.46 24.87
CA ALA A 227 -2.27 -4.90 25.13
C ALA A 227 -3.42 -5.61 24.40
N LEU A 228 -4.66 -5.14 24.60
CA LEU A 228 -5.84 -5.69 23.92
C LEU A 228 -5.74 -5.55 22.40
N GLY A 229 -5.22 -4.43 21.90
CA GLY A 229 -4.97 -4.21 20.48
C GLY A 229 -4.02 -5.23 19.87
N PHE A 230 -2.92 -5.55 20.56
CA PHE A 230 -2.00 -6.62 20.11
C PHE A 230 -2.63 -8.02 20.23
N VAL A 231 -3.43 -8.30 21.26
CA VAL A 231 -4.22 -9.55 21.33
C VAL A 231 -5.13 -9.68 20.11
N THR A 232 -5.88 -8.63 19.75
CA THR A 232 -6.77 -8.67 18.57
C THR A 232 -6.02 -8.77 17.25
N LEU A 233 -4.80 -8.22 17.17
CA LEU A 233 -3.93 -8.46 16.02
C LEU A 233 -3.50 -9.93 15.94
N GLY A 234 -3.18 -10.55 17.08
CA GLY A 234 -2.90 -11.99 17.15
C GLY A 234 -4.09 -12.84 16.73
N LEU A 235 -5.33 -12.44 17.07
CA LEU A 235 -6.54 -13.08 16.56
C LEU A 235 -6.62 -12.98 15.03
N ALA A 236 -6.36 -11.80 14.44
CA ALA A 236 -6.33 -11.64 12.98
C ALA A 236 -5.27 -12.53 12.30
N ILE A 237 -4.09 -12.68 12.93
CA ILE A 237 -3.01 -13.56 12.45
C ILE A 237 -3.43 -15.03 12.50
N LEU A 238 -4.18 -15.44 13.53
CA LEU A 238 -4.67 -16.81 13.67
C LEU A 238 -6.02 -17.07 12.97
N VAL A 239 -6.59 -16.06 12.31
CA VAL A 239 -7.61 -16.28 11.27
C VAL A 239 -6.93 -16.67 9.96
N LYS A 240 -5.98 -15.84 9.51
CA LYS A 240 -5.02 -16.15 8.44
C LYS A 240 -3.69 -15.47 8.75
N PHE A 241 -2.58 -16.16 8.53
CA PHE A 241 -1.25 -15.69 8.95
C PHE A 241 -0.82 -14.36 8.32
N PHE A 242 -1.46 -13.95 7.22
CA PHE A 242 -1.12 -12.74 6.44
C PHE A 242 -1.14 -11.44 7.25
N ALA A 243 -1.97 -11.36 8.31
CA ALA A 243 -2.04 -10.17 9.15
C ALA A 243 -0.75 -9.89 9.94
N ILE A 244 0.21 -10.83 10.01
CA ILE A 244 1.48 -10.65 10.71
C ILE A 244 2.29 -9.48 10.15
N LEU A 245 2.10 -9.18 8.86
CA LEU A 245 2.73 -8.08 8.14
C LEU A 245 2.40 -6.72 8.76
N ALA A 246 1.28 -6.60 9.50
CA ALA A 246 0.90 -5.37 10.17
C ALA A 246 1.70 -5.10 11.45
N LEU A 247 2.19 -6.14 12.14
CA LEU A 247 2.82 -6.04 13.46
C LEU A 247 3.95 -4.99 13.52
N PRO A 248 4.99 -5.02 12.67
CA PRO A 248 6.11 -4.11 12.82
C PRO A 248 5.78 -2.64 12.47
N PHE A 249 4.65 -2.38 11.81
CA PHE A 249 4.15 -1.02 11.55
C PHE A 249 3.30 -0.47 12.70
N LEU A 250 2.74 -1.37 13.53
CA LEU A 250 1.87 -1.00 14.65
C LEU A 250 2.61 -0.95 15.99
N VAL A 251 3.82 -1.53 16.06
CA VAL A 251 4.74 -1.36 17.18
C VAL A 251 5.38 0.03 17.13
N THR A 252 5.18 0.79 18.18
CA THR A 252 5.69 2.15 18.38
C THR A 252 6.37 2.27 19.73
N ARG A 253 7.16 3.32 19.94
CA ARG A 253 7.77 3.62 21.25
C ARG A 253 6.78 3.74 22.40
N LYS A 254 5.53 4.09 22.12
CA LYS A 254 4.49 4.25 23.15
C LYS A 254 3.89 2.92 23.58
N ASN A 255 3.96 1.88 22.74
CA ASN A 255 3.26 0.62 22.96
C ASN A 255 4.15 -0.65 22.92
N TRP A 256 5.45 -0.53 22.61
CA TRP A 256 6.34 -1.68 22.38
C TRP A 256 6.36 -2.71 23.53
N LYS A 257 6.23 -2.25 24.79
CA LYS A 257 6.19 -3.12 25.96
C LYS A 257 5.01 -4.11 25.97
N TRP A 258 3.99 -3.83 25.17
CA TRP A 258 2.79 -4.67 25.01
C TRP A 258 2.82 -5.51 23.73
N ALA A 259 3.83 -5.35 22.87
CA ALA A 259 3.88 -6.04 21.58
C ALA A 259 3.86 -7.57 21.73
N TRP A 260 4.43 -8.11 22.82
CA TRP A 260 4.42 -9.53 23.13
C TRP A 260 3.01 -10.11 23.30
N CYS A 261 2.00 -9.29 23.64
CA CYS A 261 0.61 -9.74 23.77
C CYS A 261 0.03 -10.27 22.46
N VAL A 262 0.65 -9.98 21.31
CA VAL A 262 0.27 -10.56 20.00
C VAL A 262 0.40 -12.09 19.97
N ALA A 263 1.24 -12.65 20.84
CA ALA A 263 1.43 -14.09 20.95
C ALA A 263 0.39 -14.78 21.85
N LEU A 264 -0.36 -14.04 22.68
CA LEU A 264 -1.33 -14.63 23.61
C LEU A 264 -2.41 -15.48 22.91
N PRO A 265 -2.94 -15.08 21.74
CA PRO A 265 -3.85 -15.93 20.98
C PRO A 265 -3.30 -17.31 20.60
N LEU A 266 -1.98 -17.54 20.59
CA LEU A 266 -1.41 -18.87 20.34
C LEU A 266 -1.86 -19.92 21.37
N CYS A 267 -2.29 -19.50 22.56
CA CYS A 267 -2.92 -20.39 23.52
C CYS A 267 -4.20 -21.07 22.98
N SER A 268 -4.79 -20.57 21.89
CA SER A 268 -5.91 -21.22 21.21
C SER A 268 -5.53 -22.57 20.58
N TYR A 269 -4.23 -22.87 20.42
CA TYR A 269 -3.76 -24.19 19.97
C TYR A 269 -3.76 -25.25 21.07
N VAL A 270 -3.88 -24.88 22.35
CA VAL A 270 -3.84 -25.84 23.47
C VAL A 270 -4.87 -26.98 23.32
N PRO A 271 -6.14 -26.74 22.91
CA PRO A 271 -7.10 -27.82 22.69
C PRO A 271 -6.75 -28.78 21.54
N PHE A 272 -5.76 -28.42 20.71
CA PHE A 272 -5.40 -29.12 19.48
C PHE A 272 -3.99 -29.75 19.53
N ALA A 273 -3.33 -29.73 20.69
CA ALA A 273 -1.96 -30.21 20.84
C ALA A 273 -1.78 -31.63 20.27
N GLY A 274 -0.79 -31.80 19.38
CA GLY A 274 -0.48 -33.06 18.72
C GLY A 274 0.48 -32.89 17.53
N ASP A 275 1.01 -34.01 17.02
CA ASP A 275 2.13 -34.04 16.07
C ASP A 275 1.78 -33.51 14.65
N SER A 276 0.51 -33.45 14.29
CA SER A 276 0.05 -33.18 12.90
C SER A 276 -0.52 -31.78 12.65
N THR A 277 -0.42 -30.87 13.64
CA THR A 277 -1.09 -29.55 13.61
C THR A 277 -0.71 -28.66 12.42
N LEU A 278 0.50 -28.82 11.87
CA LEU A 278 1.02 -27.99 10.78
C LEU A 278 1.19 -28.75 9.46
N THR A 279 0.87 -30.04 9.40
CA THR A 279 1.19 -30.90 8.25
C THR A 279 0.53 -30.41 6.97
N SER A 280 -0.79 -30.23 6.97
CA SER A 280 -1.52 -29.73 5.80
C SER A 280 -1.06 -28.34 5.37
N LEU A 281 -0.77 -27.46 6.33
CA LEU A 281 -0.27 -26.11 6.04
C LEU A 281 1.05 -26.15 5.27
N LEU A 282 1.96 -27.07 5.62
CA LEU A 282 3.24 -27.24 4.93
C LEU A 282 3.06 -27.78 3.50
N VAL A 283 2.11 -28.70 3.30
CA VAL A 283 1.74 -29.21 1.95
C VAL A 283 1.19 -28.07 1.08
N PHE A 284 0.21 -27.31 1.59
CA PHE A 284 -0.34 -26.16 0.87
C PHE A 284 0.71 -25.08 0.55
N ALA A 285 1.70 -24.89 1.42
CA ALA A 285 2.76 -23.90 1.20
C ALA A 285 3.85 -24.38 0.24
N GLY A 286 4.13 -25.69 0.19
CA GLY A 286 5.26 -26.27 -0.53
C GLY A 286 4.93 -26.85 -1.91
N GLU A 287 3.73 -27.41 -2.08
CA GLU A 287 3.40 -28.22 -3.26
C GLU A 287 2.32 -27.58 -4.15
N MET A 288 1.46 -26.72 -3.59
CA MET A 288 0.37 -26.11 -4.32
C MET A 288 0.80 -24.82 -5.03
N HIS A 289 0.59 -24.80 -6.35
CA HIS A 289 0.87 -23.65 -7.20
C HIS A 289 -0.35 -23.23 -8.01
N TYR A 290 -0.76 -21.98 -7.87
CA TYR A 290 -1.85 -21.41 -8.65
C TYR A 290 -1.75 -19.89 -8.73
N ASN A 291 -1.70 -19.34 -9.94
CA ASN A 291 -1.74 -17.89 -10.19
C ASN A 291 -0.60 -17.12 -9.51
N ASP A 292 0.56 -17.74 -9.32
CA ASP A 292 1.73 -17.12 -8.71
C ASP A 292 2.50 -16.23 -9.69
N LEU A 293 3.01 -15.10 -9.21
CA LEU A 293 3.72 -14.11 -10.03
C LEU A 293 5.23 -14.32 -9.97
N LEU A 294 5.86 -13.97 -8.85
CA LEU A 294 7.32 -14.01 -8.70
C LEU A 294 7.87 -15.43 -8.45
N PRO A 295 7.22 -16.29 -7.66
CA PRO A 295 7.70 -17.67 -7.47
C PRO A 295 7.77 -18.43 -8.80
N LYS A 296 6.83 -18.20 -9.72
CA LYS A 296 6.83 -18.75 -11.09
C LYS A 296 8.10 -18.37 -11.85
N VAL A 297 8.47 -17.09 -11.81
CA VAL A 297 9.72 -16.60 -12.43
C VAL A 297 10.96 -17.17 -11.73
N PHE A 298 10.96 -17.23 -10.41
CA PHE A 298 12.11 -17.74 -9.66
C PHE A 298 12.32 -19.25 -9.83
N ARG A 299 11.26 -20.06 -10.00
CA ARG A 299 11.41 -21.48 -10.36
C ARG A 299 12.15 -21.65 -11.68
N VAL A 300 11.89 -20.78 -12.66
CA VAL A 300 12.59 -20.81 -13.96
C VAL A 300 14.04 -20.35 -13.83
N VAL A 301 14.31 -19.28 -13.08
CA VAL A 301 15.64 -18.64 -13.03
C VAL A 301 16.58 -19.27 -11.99
N ALA A 302 16.04 -19.69 -10.83
CA ALA A 302 16.82 -20.17 -9.68
C ALA A 302 16.67 -21.68 -9.41
N GLY A 303 15.81 -22.39 -10.16
CA GLY A 303 15.61 -23.84 -10.01
C GLY A 303 15.24 -24.24 -8.58
N GLY A 304 15.95 -25.20 -8.00
CA GLY A 304 15.73 -25.68 -6.63
C GLY A 304 15.92 -24.63 -5.54
N TRP A 305 16.61 -23.52 -5.82
CA TRP A 305 16.78 -22.41 -4.87
C TRP A 305 15.59 -21.44 -4.84
N ALA A 306 14.59 -21.64 -5.70
CA ALA A 306 13.45 -20.72 -5.83
C ALA A 306 12.72 -20.43 -4.51
N PRO A 307 12.44 -21.40 -3.61
CA PRO A 307 11.81 -21.08 -2.33
C PRO A 307 12.65 -20.14 -1.45
N LEU A 308 13.96 -20.39 -1.36
CA LEU A 308 14.88 -19.54 -0.59
C LEU A 308 14.96 -18.13 -1.18
N VAL A 309 15.11 -18.03 -2.51
CA VAL A 309 15.13 -16.74 -3.21
C VAL A 309 13.83 -15.98 -3.00
N THR A 310 12.68 -16.66 -3.07
CA THR A 310 11.34 -16.08 -2.83
C THR A 310 11.25 -15.48 -1.43
N VAL A 311 11.60 -16.24 -0.40
CA VAL A 311 11.53 -15.77 1.00
C VAL A 311 12.52 -14.64 1.25
N ALA A 312 13.78 -14.77 0.80
CA ALA A 312 14.81 -13.76 1.01
C ALA A 312 14.43 -12.41 0.35
N THR A 313 13.92 -12.46 -0.88
CA THR A 313 13.52 -11.25 -1.61
C THR A 313 12.22 -10.64 -1.07
N LEU A 314 11.26 -11.46 -0.61
CA LEU A 314 10.07 -10.98 0.11
C LEU A 314 10.45 -10.27 1.41
N LEU A 315 11.34 -10.85 2.23
CA LEU A 315 11.81 -10.24 3.48
C LEU A 315 12.60 -8.95 3.21
N ALA A 316 13.39 -8.89 2.14
CA ALA A 316 14.08 -7.68 1.72
C ALA A 316 13.08 -6.58 1.29
N ALA A 317 12.07 -6.91 0.49
CA ALA A 317 11.01 -5.97 0.07
C ALA A 317 10.19 -5.46 1.27
N PHE A 318 9.90 -6.35 2.21
CA PHE A 318 9.23 -6.02 3.47
C PHE A 318 10.08 -5.08 4.34
N GLY A 319 11.35 -5.43 4.58
CA GLY A 319 12.28 -4.60 5.34
C GLY A 319 12.49 -3.21 4.72
N ALA A 320 12.62 -3.13 3.40
CA ALA A 320 12.72 -1.85 2.68
C ALA A 320 11.45 -1.01 2.86
N THR A 321 10.26 -1.62 2.71
CA THR A 321 8.97 -0.94 2.91
C THR A 321 8.84 -0.46 4.37
N TRP A 322 9.22 -1.30 5.33
CA TRP A 322 9.22 -0.96 6.76
C TRP A 322 10.19 0.17 7.10
N LEU A 323 11.35 0.25 6.46
CA LEU A 323 12.29 1.34 6.70
C LEU A 323 11.86 2.67 6.07
N VAL A 324 11.16 2.63 4.93
CA VAL A 324 10.78 3.83 4.18
C VAL A 324 9.41 4.37 4.61
N LYS A 325 8.45 3.51 4.95
CA LYS A 325 7.10 3.90 5.38
C LYS A 325 7.03 4.05 6.90
N GLN A 326 7.86 4.94 7.45
CA GLN A 326 7.93 5.15 8.90
C GLN A 326 6.76 5.97 9.43
N ASP A 327 6.48 7.09 8.78
CA ASP A 327 5.42 8.04 9.16
C ASP A 327 4.09 7.70 8.44
N ALA A 328 4.08 6.57 7.73
CA ALA A 328 3.04 6.12 6.82
C ALA A 328 2.65 4.64 7.07
N PRO A 329 2.34 4.23 8.33
CA PRO A 329 2.24 2.82 8.68
C PRO A 329 1.15 2.08 7.91
N LEU A 330 -0.04 2.67 7.72
CA LEU A 330 -1.14 2.05 6.97
C LEU A 330 -0.75 1.82 5.50
N SER A 331 -0.08 2.78 4.88
CA SER A 331 0.46 2.64 3.53
C SER A 331 1.52 1.53 3.46
N GLY A 332 2.37 1.43 4.48
CA GLY A 332 3.35 0.35 4.60
C GLY A 332 2.71 -1.04 4.67
N ILE A 333 1.71 -1.21 5.53
CA ILE A 333 0.95 -2.47 5.67
C ILE A 333 0.36 -2.91 4.32
N ALA A 334 -0.26 -1.98 3.61
CA ALA A 334 -0.91 -2.30 2.35
C ALA A 334 0.07 -2.64 1.21
N ILE A 335 1.22 -1.96 1.15
CA ILE A 335 2.30 -2.32 0.22
C ILE A 335 2.87 -3.71 0.57
N CYS A 336 3.05 -4.02 1.85
CA CYS A 336 3.51 -5.33 2.29
C CYS A 336 2.51 -6.45 1.96
N TRP A 337 1.20 -6.17 2.03
CA TRP A 337 0.18 -7.12 1.59
C TRP A 337 0.27 -7.42 0.08
N MET A 338 0.59 -6.41 -0.73
CA MET A 338 0.86 -6.62 -2.16
C MET A 338 2.12 -7.44 -2.41
N TRP A 339 3.19 -7.21 -1.65
CA TRP A 339 4.36 -8.08 -1.71
C TRP A 339 3.97 -9.50 -1.37
N LEU A 340 3.22 -9.74 -0.30
CA LEU A 340 2.76 -11.08 0.01
C LEU A 340 2.02 -11.72 -1.18
N LEU A 341 1.02 -11.06 -1.76
CA LEU A 341 0.28 -11.62 -2.91
C LEU A 341 1.18 -11.90 -4.12
N ALA A 342 2.15 -11.02 -4.42
CA ALA A 342 3.08 -11.21 -5.54
C ALA A 342 4.08 -12.36 -5.33
N PHE A 343 4.36 -12.71 -4.07
CA PHE A 343 5.33 -13.73 -3.66
C PHE A 343 4.69 -15.03 -3.16
N LEU A 344 3.36 -15.12 -3.05
CA LEU A 344 2.67 -16.35 -2.68
C LEU A 344 2.71 -17.36 -3.84
N PRO A 345 2.93 -18.65 -3.55
CA PRO A 345 2.88 -19.71 -4.56
C PRO A 345 1.45 -20.02 -5.03
N THR A 346 0.44 -19.61 -4.25
CA THR A 346 -0.98 -19.78 -4.57
C THR A 346 -1.74 -18.49 -4.25
N VAL A 347 -2.47 -17.95 -5.24
CA VAL A 347 -3.25 -16.70 -5.12
C VAL A 347 -4.69 -16.91 -5.59
N HIS A 348 -5.56 -17.24 -4.63
CA HIS A 348 -7.00 -17.27 -4.86
C HIS A 348 -7.63 -15.88 -4.78
N PRO A 349 -8.78 -15.64 -5.45
CA PRO A 349 -9.41 -14.32 -5.47
C PRO A 349 -9.72 -13.74 -4.08
N TRP A 350 -10.21 -14.57 -3.15
CA TRP A 350 -10.59 -14.14 -1.81
C TRP A 350 -9.39 -13.66 -0.96
N TYR A 351 -8.15 -14.01 -1.30
CA TYR A 351 -6.95 -13.49 -0.62
C TYR A 351 -6.79 -11.97 -0.78
N ALA A 352 -7.50 -11.36 -1.73
CA ALA A 352 -7.54 -9.92 -1.94
C ALA A 352 -8.64 -9.19 -1.11
N VAL A 353 -9.49 -9.88 -0.35
CA VAL A 353 -10.52 -9.26 0.51
C VAL A 353 -9.91 -8.31 1.56
N PRO A 354 -8.84 -8.67 2.29
CA PRO A 354 -8.16 -7.71 3.17
C PRO A 354 -7.60 -6.48 2.44
N LEU A 355 -7.19 -6.64 1.17
CA LEU A 355 -6.74 -5.53 0.34
C LEU A 355 -7.89 -4.56 0.00
N ALA A 356 -9.13 -5.06 -0.15
CA ALA A 356 -10.31 -4.21 -0.29
C ALA A 356 -10.57 -3.36 0.97
N ALA A 357 -10.33 -3.91 2.16
CA ALA A 357 -10.41 -3.13 3.40
C ALA A 357 -9.31 -2.07 3.48
N LEU A 358 -8.09 -2.36 3.00
CA LEU A 358 -7.00 -1.40 2.96
C LEU A 358 -7.18 -0.31 1.89
N LEU A 359 -7.88 -0.62 0.79
CA LEU A 359 -8.25 0.36 -0.24
C LEU A 359 -9.07 1.53 0.30
N ILE A 360 -9.88 1.32 1.34
CA ILE A 360 -10.66 2.42 1.95
C ILE A 360 -9.72 3.44 2.63
N LEU A 361 -8.63 2.95 3.23
CA LEU A 361 -7.67 3.80 3.94
C LEU A 361 -6.73 4.47 2.93
N ARG A 362 -6.33 3.72 1.89
CA ARG A 362 -5.38 4.15 0.86
C ARG A 362 -5.83 3.66 -0.52
N PRO A 363 -6.64 4.46 -1.25
CA PRO A 363 -7.04 4.12 -2.61
C PRO A 363 -5.82 3.98 -3.53
N SER A 364 -5.81 2.93 -4.35
CA SER A 364 -4.69 2.60 -5.24
C SER A 364 -5.21 1.99 -6.53
N TRP A 365 -4.92 2.65 -7.66
CA TRP A 365 -5.31 2.16 -8.98
C TRP A 365 -4.78 0.75 -9.29
N PRO A 366 -3.50 0.43 -9.05
CA PRO A 366 -3.01 -0.94 -9.24
C PRO A 366 -3.80 -1.99 -8.47
N TRP A 367 -4.22 -1.69 -7.23
CA TRP A 367 -4.95 -2.65 -6.39
C TRP A 367 -6.38 -2.85 -6.86
N LEU A 368 -7.03 -1.77 -7.27
CA LEU A 368 -8.37 -1.85 -7.85
C LEU A 368 -8.34 -2.66 -9.16
N VAL A 369 -7.39 -2.37 -10.05
CA VAL A 369 -7.21 -3.10 -11.32
C VAL A 369 -6.86 -4.57 -11.09
N PHE A 370 -6.04 -4.88 -10.08
CA PHE A 370 -5.78 -6.26 -9.68
C PHE A 370 -7.07 -6.99 -9.27
N GLN A 371 -7.89 -6.39 -8.39
CA GLN A 371 -9.17 -6.98 -7.98
C GLN A 371 -10.15 -7.14 -9.14
N MET A 372 -10.15 -6.20 -10.10
CA MET A 372 -10.92 -6.31 -11.35
C MET A 372 -10.46 -7.49 -12.20
N GLY A 373 -9.14 -7.67 -12.36
CA GLY A 373 -8.54 -8.75 -13.15
C GLY A 373 -8.85 -10.15 -12.64
N LEU A 374 -9.18 -10.30 -11.34
CA LEU A 374 -9.56 -11.59 -10.75
C LEU A 374 -10.81 -12.22 -11.38
N CYS A 375 -11.65 -11.47 -12.10
CA CYS A 375 -12.75 -12.07 -12.87
C CYS A 375 -12.28 -13.07 -13.95
N ALA A 376 -11.02 -12.98 -14.40
CA ALA A 376 -10.47 -13.96 -15.33
C ALA A 376 -10.45 -15.38 -14.73
N THR A 377 -10.43 -15.50 -13.39
CA THR A 377 -10.49 -16.79 -12.71
C THR A 377 -11.86 -17.48 -12.86
N PHE A 378 -12.93 -16.77 -13.23
CA PHE A 378 -14.24 -17.39 -13.49
C PHE A 378 -14.18 -18.38 -14.65
N TRP A 379 -13.26 -18.18 -15.60
CA TRP A 379 -13.00 -19.17 -16.65
C TRP A 379 -12.44 -20.48 -16.09
N VAL A 380 -11.60 -20.41 -15.05
CA VAL A 380 -11.07 -21.59 -14.37
C VAL A 380 -12.20 -22.34 -13.66
N LEU A 381 -13.11 -21.61 -12.99
CA LEU A 381 -14.30 -22.19 -12.36
C LEU A 381 -15.20 -22.88 -13.39
N HIS A 382 -15.40 -22.26 -14.56
CA HIS A 382 -16.18 -22.86 -15.64
C HIS A 382 -15.56 -24.16 -16.16
N VAL A 383 -14.25 -24.17 -16.41
CA VAL A 383 -13.54 -25.38 -16.84
C VAL A 383 -13.63 -26.47 -15.79
N GLN A 384 -13.46 -26.13 -14.50
CA GLN A 384 -13.62 -27.10 -13.43
C GLN A 384 -15.04 -27.69 -13.41
N LEU A 385 -16.07 -26.87 -13.61
CA LEU A 385 -17.46 -27.32 -13.65
C LEU A 385 -17.72 -28.29 -14.82
N VAL A 386 -17.19 -28.00 -16.00
CA VAL A 386 -17.43 -28.78 -17.23
C VAL A 386 -16.55 -30.03 -17.31
N ASP A 387 -15.25 -29.86 -17.08
CA ASP A 387 -14.24 -30.91 -17.30
C ASP A 387 -13.92 -31.68 -16.01
N GLY A 388 -14.34 -31.19 -14.84
CA GLY A 388 -14.00 -31.76 -13.53
C GLY A 388 -12.54 -31.56 -13.11
N VAL A 389 -11.74 -30.82 -13.89
CA VAL A 389 -10.29 -30.67 -13.66
C VAL A 389 -9.92 -29.21 -13.41
N TRP A 390 -9.25 -28.96 -12.29
CA TRP A 390 -8.64 -27.66 -12.01
C TRP A 390 -7.36 -27.47 -12.84
N ARG A 391 -7.31 -26.44 -13.69
CA ARG A 391 -6.14 -26.13 -14.53
C ARG A 391 -5.87 -24.63 -14.60
N GLU A 392 -4.61 -24.23 -14.55
CA GLU A 392 -4.20 -22.84 -14.77
C GLU A 392 -4.00 -22.56 -16.27
N TYR A 393 -4.49 -21.41 -16.73
CA TYR A 393 -4.33 -20.97 -18.12
C TYR A 393 -3.43 -19.73 -18.18
N PRO A 394 -2.41 -19.69 -19.07
CA PRO A 394 -1.54 -18.52 -19.24
C PRO A 394 -2.30 -17.21 -19.51
N MET A 395 -3.42 -17.30 -20.24
CA MET A 395 -4.27 -16.13 -20.52
C MET A 395 -4.92 -15.58 -19.25
N VAL A 396 -5.41 -16.45 -18.35
CA VAL A 396 -5.98 -16.04 -17.06
C VAL A 396 -4.92 -15.33 -16.22
N TRP A 397 -3.73 -15.92 -16.14
CA TRP A 397 -2.59 -15.31 -15.44
C TRP A 397 -2.25 -13.92 -16.00
N LEU A 398 -2.21 -13.76 -17.33
CA LEU A 398 -1.91 -12.49 -17.99
C LEU A 398 -3.00 -11.44 -17.73
N LEU A 399 -4.27 -11.82 -17.71
CA LEU A 399 -5.40 -10.92 -17.45
C LEU A 399 -5.48 -10.49 -15.98
N VAL A 400 -5.03 -11.33 -15.04
CA VAL A 400 -4.94 -10.96 -13.61
C VAL A 400 -3.76 -10.01 -13.37
N TRP A 401 -2.55 -10.39 -13.80
CA TRP A 401 -1.33 -9.66 -13.44
C TRP A 401 -0.95 -8.56 -14.41
N GLY A 402 -1.16 -8.75 -15.72
CA GLY A 402 -0.74 -7.81 -16.78
C GLY A 402 -1.30 -6.39 -16.59
N PRO A 403 -2.64 -6.20 -16.51
CA PRO A 403 -3.24 -4.90 -16.27
C PRO A 403 -2.77 -4.26 -14.95
N CYS A 404 -2.60 -5.06 -13.89
CA CYS A 404 -2.08 -4.59 -12.61
C CYS A 404 -0.63 -4.07 -12.74
N LEU A 405 0.25 -4.80 -13.43
CA LEU A 405 1.63 -4.39 -13.67
C LEU A 405 1.72 -3.12 -14.53
N VAL A 406 0.87 -2.99 -15.55
CA VAL A 406 0.76 -1.77 -16.36
C VAL A 406 0.26 -0.60 -15.52
N ALA A 407 -0.76 -0.80 -14.67
CA ALA A 407 -1.27 0.21 -13.76
C ALA A 407 -0.20 0.60 -12.72
N LEU A 408 0.57 -0.35 -12.19
CA LEU A 408 1.68 -0.12 -11.29
C LEU A 408 2.77 0.71 -11.97
N TRP A 409 3.21 0.30 -13.16
CA TRP A 409 4.20 1.04 -13.95
C TRP A 409 3.73 2.46 -14.27
N ARG A 410 2.45 2.65 -14.63
CA ARG A 410 1.86 3.98 -14.83
C ARG A 410 1.81 4.79 -13.54
N SER A 411 1.44 4.18 -12.41
CA SER A 411 1.41 4.86 -11.11
C SER A 411 2.80 5.31 -10.68
N LEU A 412 3.81 4.46 -10.89
CA LEU A 412 5.21 4.77 -10.62
C LEU A 412 5.74 5.85 -11.56
N SER A 413 5.54 5.72 -12.88
CA SER A 413 6.09 6.66 -13.87
C SER A 413 5.39 8.00 -13.90
N ARG A 414 4.08 8.02 -13.65
CA ARG A 414 3.28 9.23 -13.74
C ARG A 414 3.03 9.85 -12.37
N GLY A 415 3.17 9.15 -11.24
CA GLY A 415 2.72 9.64 -9.94
C GLY A 415 1.19 9.69 -9.88
N GLY A 416 0.58 9.08 -8.86
CA GLY A 416 -0.87 8.84 -8.78
C GLY A 416 -1.74 10.03 -9.20
N GLN A 417 -2.83 9.76 -9.92
CA GLN A 417 -3.83 10.76 -10.26
C GLN A 417 -4.88 10.81 -9.16
N GLN A 418 -4.93 11.93 -8.44
CA GLN A 418 -6.11 12.32 -7.68
C GLN A 418 -6.62 13.64 -8.26
N LEU A 419 -7.91 13.71 -8.55
CA LEU A 419 -8.59 14.97 -8.87
C LEU A 419 -8.67 15.78 -7.57
N SER A 420 -7.92 16.87 -7.50
CA SER A 420 -7.96 17.83 -6.39
C SER A 420 -8.69 19.08 -6.85
N LEU A 421 -9.49 19.63 -5.94
CA LEU A 421 -10.16 20.93 -6.08
C LEU A 421 -9.28 22.08 -5.56
N ALA A 422 -8.00 21.83 -5.28
CA ALA A 422 -7.13 22.86 -4.78
C ALA A 422 -6.88 23.92 -5.85
N GLU A 423 -6.86 25.18 -5.41
CA GLU A 423 -6.58 26.31 -6.28
C GLU A 423 -5.23 26.15 -6.97
N GLU A 424 -5.20 26.55 -8.24
CA GLU A 424 -4.00 26.49 -9.06
C GLU A 424 -2.95 27.45 -8.49
N PRO A 425 -1.72 26.98 -8.21
CA PRO A 425 -0.66 27.85 -7.72
C PRO A 425 -0.35 28.96 -8.73
N ARG A 426 0.03 30.14 -8.25
CA ARG A 426 0.39 31.29 -9.10
C ARG A 426 1.75 31.89 -8.76
N SER A 427 2.43 31.35 -7.76
CA SER A 427 3.72 31.85 -7.30
C SER A 427 4.68 30.72 -6.91
N LEU A 428 5.97 30.97 -7.13
CA LEU A 428 7.07 30.04 -6.87
C LEU A 428 8.17 30.75 -6.08
N ASP A 429 8.53 30.19 -4.94
CA ASP A 429 9.74 30.57 -4.23
C ASP A 429 10.84 29.54 -4.46
N ILE A 430 12.00 30.00 -4.92
CA ILE A 430 13.19 29.17 -5.11
C ILE A 430 14.13 29.43 -3.94
N VAL A 431 14.50 28.37 -3.22
CA VAL A 431 15.33 28.42 -2.01
C VAL A 431 16.67 27.76 -2.28
N LEU A 432 17.76 28.52 -2.16
CA LEU A 432 19.13 28.11 -2.45
C LEU A 432 20.02 28.23 -1.20
N PRO A 433 20.25 27.15 -0.44
CA PRO A 433 21.29 27.11 0.58
C PRO A 433 22.68 27.09 -0.07
N VAL A 434 23.57 27.97 0.37
CA VAL A 434 24.92 28.13 -0.22
C VAL A 434 25.98 28.26 0.87
N ARG A 435 27.17 27.70 0.62
CA ARG A 435 28.35 27.92 1.46
C ARG A 435 29.61 27.63 0.67
N ASN A 436 30.44 28.64 0.45
CA ASN A 436 31.71 28.54 -0.26
C ASN A 436 31.59 27.90 -1.66
N GLU A 437 30.71 28.44 -2.50
CA GLU A 437 30.37 27.93 -3.83
C GLU A 437 30.86 28.87 -4.96
N GLU A 438 31.90 29.70 -4.74
CA GLU A 438 32.35 30.73 -5.70
C GLU A 438 32.64 30.18 -7.12
N ARG A 439 33.00 28.90 -7.23
CA ARG A 439 33.42 28.26 -8.49
C ARG A 439 32.25 27.81 -9.37
N SER A 440 31.12 27.47 -8.76
CA SER A 440 29.95 26.86 -9.41
C SER A 440 28.76 27.81 -9.43
N LEU A 441 28.69 28.74 -8.48
CA LEU A 441 27.52 29.59 -8.28
C LEU A 441 27.15 30.43 -9.50
N ARG A 442 28.12 31.06 -10.17
CA ARG A 442 27.83 31.92 -11.34
C ARG A 442 27.13 31.15 -12.44
N GLU A 443 27.66 29.98 -12.80
CA GLU A 443 27.08 29.12 -13.83
C GLU A 443 25.69 28.60 -13.42
N HIS A 444 25.50 28.28 -12.14
CA HIS A 444 24.18 27.92 -11.61
C HIS A 444 23.19 29.08 -11.77
N LEU A 445 23.54 30.28 -11.30
CA LEU A 445 22.68 31.46 -11.36
C LEU A 445 22.39 31.87 -12.80
N ASP A 446 23.37 31.86 -13.71
CA ASP A 446 23.15 32.14 -15.13
C ASP A 446 22.09 31.20 -15.73
N SER A 447 22.19 29.89 -15.45
CA SER A 447 21.23 28.90 -15.93
C SER A 447 19.84 29.05 -15.30
N LEU A 448 19.78 29.38 -14.01
CA LEU A 448 18.54 29.59 -13.27
C LEU A 448 17.80 30.85 -13.76
N PHE A 449 18.49 31.97 -13.88
CA PHE A 449 17.90 33.22 -14.34
C PHE A 449 17.52 33.17 -15.82
N ALA A 450 18.23 32.41 -16.65
CA ALA A 450 17.77 32.11 -18.00
C ALA A 450 16.41 31.37 -18.01
N ALA A 451 16.21 30.39 -17.11
CA ALA A 451 14.93 29.70 -16.96
C ALA A 451 13.81 30.62 -16.44
N ILE A 452 14.12 31.51 -15.50
CA ILE A 452 13.18 32.52 -14.97
C ILE A 452 12.76 33.48 -16.08
N GLU A 453 13.72 33.97 -16.87
CA GLU A 453 13.46 34.92 -17.95
C GLU A 453 12.66 34.28 -19.09
N GLN A 454 12.91 33.00 -19.41
CA GLN A 454 12.06 32.26 -20.35
C GLN A 454 10.62 32.21 -19.84
N HIS A 455 10.42 31.83 -18.58
CA HIS A 455 9.08 31.73 -17.97
C HIS A 455 8.35 33.07 -17.89
N ARG A 456 9.06 34.18 -17.61
CA ARG A 456 8.50 35.55 -17.60
C ARG A 456 7.87 35.95 -18.94
N ARG A 457 8.29 35.34 -20.05
CA ARG A 457 7.74 35.59 -21.40
C ARG A 457 6.53 34.72 -21.76
N SER A 458 6.12 33.81 -20.89
CA SER A 458 4.94 32.97 -21.10
C SER A 458 3.63 33.77 -20.98
N GLU A 459 2.52 33.25 -21.52
CA GLU A 459 1.22 33.95 -21.52
C GLU A 459 0.65 34.23 -20.12
N ASN A 460 0.94 33.35 -19.14
CA ASN A 460 0.46 33.47 -17.76
C ASN A 460 1.60 33.12 -16.76
N PRO A 461 2.58 34.02 -16.58
CA PRO A 461 3.76 33.70 -15.78
C PRO A 461 3.41 33.72 -14.29
N TRP A 462 3.76 32.64 -13.59
CA TRP A 462 3.85 32.66 -12.13
C TRP A 462 4.85 33.71 -11.64
N GLN A 463 4.56 34.32 -10.49
CA GLN A 463 5.51 35.17 -9.80
C GLN A 463 6.64 34.31 -9.23
N VAL A 464 7.88 34.56 -9.63
CA VAL A 464 9.06 33.81 -9.15
C VAL A 464 9.90 34.70 -8.23
N ARG A 465 10.21 34.21 -7.02
CA ARG A 465 11.13 34.84 -6.08
C ARG A 465 12.30 33.90 -5.78
N VAL A 466 13.50 34.45 -5.67
CA VAL A 466 14.72 33.67 -5.37
C VAL A 466 15.26 34.10 -4.02
N PHE A 467 15.34 33.16 -3.09
CA PHE A 467 15.94 33.32 -1.77
C PHE A 467 17.25 32.52 -1.74
N MET A 468 18.36 33.22 -1.62
CA MET A 468 19.69 32.62 -1.44
C MET A 468 20.10 32.78 0.02
N ILE A 469 20.46 31.68 0.67
CA ILE A 469 20.73 31.65 2.11
C ILE A 469 22.19 31.28 2.33
N ASP A 470 23.00 32.26 2.70
CA ASP A 470 24.41 32.10 2.95
C ASP A 470 24.68 31.42 4.30
N GLY A 471 25.48 30.36 4.25
CA GLY A 471 25.95 29.59 5.39
C GLY A 471 27.28 30.09 5.95
N LYS A 472 27.49 31.41 6.01
CA LYS A 472 28.73 32.08 6.42
C LYS A 472 29.88 31.75 5.48
N SER A 473 29.71 32.09 4.20
CA SER A 473 30.76 31.93 3.20
C SER A 473 31.94 32.86 3.48
N THR A 474 33.15 32.38 3.22
CA THR A 474 34.42 33.11 3.39
C THR A 474 35.09 33.45 2.05
N ASP A 475 34.46 33.05 0.95
CA ASP A 475 34.92 33.26 -0.42
C ASP A 475 34.05 34.29 -1.15
N ARG A 476 34.18 34.40 -2.47
CA ARG A 476 33.44 35.39 -3.27
C ARG A 476 31.97 35.04 -3.53
N THR A 477 31.41 34.03 -2.85
CA THR A 477 30.01 33.57 -2.99
C THR A 477 29.01 34.73 -2.84
N CYS A 478 29.13 35.53 -1.78
CA CYS A 478 28.21 36.65 -1.53
C CYS A 478 28.40 37.82 -2.49
N GLU A 479 29.60 38.01 -3.04
CA GLU A 479 29.85 39.03 -4.07
C GLU A 479 29.12 38.68 -5.36
N ILE A 480 29.28 37.44 -5.83
CA ILE A 480 28.62 36.92 -7.03
C ILE A 480 27.09 37.00 -6.89
N ALA A 481 26.56 36.66 -5.71
CA ALA A 481 25.12 36.69 -5.43
C ALA A 481 24.48 38.07 -5.66
N ARG A 482 25.20 39.14 -5.30
CA ARG A 482 24.70 40.53 -5.40
C ARG A 482 24.55 41.03 -6.83
N GLU A 483 25.10 40.32 -7.80
CA GLU A 483 24.97 40.66 -9.23
C GLU A 483 23.61 40.24 -9.83
N TYR A 484 22.80 39.48 -9.08
CA TYR A 484 21.53 38.91 -9.55
C TYR A 484 20.32 39.43 -8.78
N ASP A 485 19.14 39.38 -9.41
CA ASP A 485 17.84 39.77 -8.83
C ASP A 485 17.33 38.70 -7.84
N LEU A 486 17.95 38.64 -6.66
CA LEU A 486 17.63 37.69 -5.59
C LEU A 486 17.66 38.33 -4.20
N THR A 487 16.98 37.71 -3.24
CA THR A 487 17.05 38.06 -1.82
C THR A 487 18.15 37.24 -1.15
N LEU A 488 19.24 37.90 -0.75
CA LEU A 488 20.32 37.28 0.01
C LEU A 488 20.03 37.36 1.51
N LEU A 489 20.02 36.20 2.19
CA LEU A 489 19.82 36.06 3.62
C LEU A 489 21.04 35.40 4.24
N GLU A 490 21.43 35.82 5.44
CA GLU A 490 22.47 35.15 6.22
C GLU A 490 21.83 34.17 7.21
N SER A 491 22.37 32.95 7.31
CA SER A 491 21.96 31.97 8.31
C SER A 491 22.97 31.83 9.42
N ASP A 492 22.48 31.89 10.67
CA ASP A 492 23.28 31.53 11.84
C ASP A 492 23.56 30.02 11.95
N SER A 493 22.85 29.21 11.17
CA SER A 493 22.94 27.76 11.24
C SER A 493 23.99 27.19 10.28
N CYS A 494 24.94 26.44 10.82
CA CYS A 494 25.83 25.59 10.03
C CYS A 494 25.10 24.31 9.62
N GLY A 495 24.48 24.29 8.43
CA GLY A 495 23.85 23.09 7.85
C GLY A 495 22.69 23.41 6.88
N ARG A 496 22.46 22.52 5.91
CA ARG A 496 21.50 22.78 4.81
C ARG A 496 20.06 22.94 5.27
N GLY A 497 19.57 22.07 6.15
CA GLY A 497 18.18 22.12 6.60
C GLY A 497 17.83 23.41 7.35
N GLY A 498 18.77 23.98 8.10
CA GLY A 498 18.57 25.27 8.78
C GLY A 498 18.50 26.44 7.80
N GLN A 499 19.38 26.46 6.79
CA GLN A 499 19.36 27.44 5.71
C GLN A 499 18.07 27.35 4.88
N MET A 500 17.68 26.13 4.47
CA MET A 500 16.43 25.93 3.74
C MET A 500 15.22 26.36 4.57
N GLY A 501 15.19 26.04 5.87
CA GLY A 501 14.12 26.46 6.77
C GLY A 501 13.96 27.98 6.81
N LEU A 502 15.07 28.73 6.89
CA LEU A 502 15.04 30.20 6.85
C LEU A 502 14.47 30.74 5.53
N GLY A 503 14.87 30.16 4.39
CA GLY A 503 14.31 30.56 3.09
C GLY A 503 12.81 30.28 2.98
N VAL A 504 12.37 29.11 3.45
CA VAL A 504 10.95 28.74 3.50
C VAL A 504 10.14 29.73 4.35
N ASP A 505 10.65 30.13 5.52
CA ASP A 505 9.98 31.05 6.45
C ASP A 505 9.80 32.46 5.86
N ARG A 506 10.72 32.90 5.01
CA ARG A 506 10.69 34.25 4.41
C ARG A 506 9.88 34.33 3.13
N GLY A 507 9.72 33.22 2.43
CA GLY A 507 8.90 33.14 1.24
C GLY A 507 7.40 33.06 1.57
N GLU A 508 6.55 33.40 0.59
CA GLU A 508 5.10 33.31 0.68
C GLU A 508 4.46 32.62 -0.53
N GLY A 509 5.28 32.05 -1.42
CA GLY A 509 4.87 31.51 -2.70
C GLY A 509 4.11 30.20 -2.55
N ASP A 510 3.12 29.97 -3.40
CA ASP A 510 2.24 28.80 -3.34
C ASP A 510 3.01 27.48 -3.48
N VAL A 511 4.11 27.50 -4.22
CA VAL A 511 5.06 26.40 -4.39
C VAL A 511 6.44 26.84 -3.93
N VAL A 512 7.16 25.94 -3.25
CA VAL A 512 8.56 26.11 -2.88
C VAL A 512 9.40 25.10 -3.66
N LEU A 513 10.47 25.56 -4.30
CA LEU A 513 11.48 24.75 -4.97
C LEU A 513 12.83 24.90 -4.25
N MET A 514 13.35 23.81 -3.71
CA MET A 514 14.67 23.74 -3.06
C MET A 514 15.70 23.25 -4.06
N LEU A 515 16.73 24.07 -4.33
CA LEU A 515 17.81 23.76 -5.27
C LEU A 515 19.16 23.74 -4.56
N HIS A 516 20.08 22.93 -5.07
CA HIS A 516 21.49 23.05 -4.72
C HIS A 516 22.20 23.97 -5.71
N ALA A 517 23.11 24.82 -5.21
CA ALA A 517 23.87 25.78 -5.99
C ALA A 517 25.00 25.17 -6.86
N ASP A 518 25.13 23.84 -6.89
CA ASP A 518 26.14 23.11 -7.67
C ASP A 518 25.54 22.32 -8.86
N SER A 519 24.42 22.81 -9.40
CA SER A 519 23.73 22.21 -10.54
C SER A 519 23.52 23.21 -11.69
N LYS A 520 23.34 22.76 -12.92
CA LYS A 520 22.79 23.60 -14.00
C LYS A 520 21.31 23.33 -14.15
N VAL A 521 20.53 24.39 -14.27
CA VAL A 521 19.07 24.33 -14.43
C VAL A 521 18.74 24.41 -15.92
N ALA A 522 17.99 23.45 -16.44
CA ALA A 522 17.54 23.51 -17.83
C ALA A 522 16.58 24.70 -18.01
N VAL A 523 16.67 25.42 -19.14
CA VAL A 523 15.89 26.65 -19.36
C VAL A 523 14.36 26.41 -19.30
N SER A 524 13.89 25.23 -19.72
CA SER A 524 12.48 24.82 -19.65
C SER A 524 12.01 24.36 -18.26
N THR A 525 12.84 24.39 -17.22
CA THR A 525 12.54 23.80 -15.90
C THR A 525 11.28 24.41 -15.27
N ILE A 526 11.19 25.73 -15.24
CA ILE A 526 10.07 26.43 -14.58
C ILE A 526 8.77 26.21 -15.36
N GLU A 527 8.79 26.33 -16.68
CA GLU A 527 7.62 26.03 -17.53
C GLU A 527 7.12 24.61 -17.33
N ARG A 528 8.03 23.63 -17.26
CA ARG A 528 7.66 22.23 -17.02
C ARG A 528 7.06 22.04 -15.63
N LEU A 529 7.57 22.73 -14.62
CA LEU A 529 7.01 22.73 -13.27
C LEU A 529 5.60 23.32 -13.26
N VAL A 530 5.41 24.50 -13.84
CA VAL A 530 4.11 25.17 -13.94
C VAL A 530 3.11 24.31 -14.69
N ALA A 531 3.47 23.81 -15.87
CA ALA A 531 2.63 22.92 -16.66
C ALA A 531 2.26 21.64 -15.88
N LYS A 532 3.13 21.15 -14.99
CA LYS A 532 2.85 19.96 -14.19
C LYS A 532 1.77 20.23 -13.14
N PHE A 533 1.80 21.38 -12.48
CA PHE A 533 0.79 21.79 -11.51
C PHE A 533 -0.54 22.14 -12.20
N ALA A 534 -0.51 22.83 -13.34
CA ALA A 534 -1.71 23.11 -14.14
C ALA A 534 -2.43 21.81 -14.57
N ASN A 535 -1.67 20.83 -15.06
CA ASN A 535 -2.22 19.53 -15.43
C ASN A 535 -2.65 18.68 -14.23
N ARG A 536 -2.22 19.03 -13.01
CA ARG A 536 -2.46 18.27 -11.78
C ARG A 536 -2.57 19.17 -10.55
N PRO A 537 -3.73 19.81 -10.35
CA PRO A 537 -3.96 20.68 -9.19
C PRO A 537 -3.77 19.98 -7.82
N GLY A 538 -3.81 18.64 -7.79
CA GLY A 538 -3.59 17.84 -6.58
C GLY A 538 -2.14 17.49 -6.27
N LEU A 539 -1.19 17.87 -7.13
CA LEU A 539 0.22 17.57 -6.92
C LEU A 539 0.69 18.19 -5.60
N ALA A 540 1.12 17.36 -4.66
CA ALA A 540 1.59 17.84 -3.35
C ALA A 540 3.07 18.20 -3.40
N TRP A 541 3.88 17.35 -4.03
CA TRP A 541 5.33 17.52 -4.10
C TRP A 541 5.98 16.75 -5.26
N GLY A 542 7.29 16.90 -5.43
CA GLY A 542 8.02 16.16 -6.43
C GLY A 542 9.50 16.53 -6.51
N ILE A 543 10.15 16.02 -7.55
CA ILE A 543 11.55 16.31 -7.88
C ILE A 543 11.70 16.81 -9.31
N LEU A 544 12.65 17.73 -9.51
CA LEU A 544 13.12 18.12 -10.83
C LEU A 544 13.81 16.96 -11.56
N GLY A 545 14.50 16.12 -10.76
CA GLY A 545 15.40 15.03 -11.15
C GLY A 545 16.66 15.50 -11.89
N HIS A 546 17.65 14.62 -12.01
CA HIS A 546 18.96 14.98 -12.54
C HIS A 546 19.50 13.99 -13.59
N THR A 547 20.50 14.48 -14.32
CA THR A 547 21.51 13.74 -15.08
C THR A 547 22.90 14.25 -14.73
N TYR A 548 23.92 13.43 -14.94
CA TYR A 548 25.31 13.84 -14.81
C TYR A 548 25.85 14.42 -16.12
N ILE A 549 26.63 15.50 -16.00
CA ILE A 549 27.43 16.02 -17.12
C ILE A 549 28.53 15.00 -17.42
N ASP A 550 28.75 14.67 -18.70
CA ASP A 550 29.73 13.67 -19.14
C ASP A 550 29.56 12.28 -18.47
N ALA A 551 28.31 11.83 -18.36
CA ALA A 551 27.94 10.60 -17.68
C ALA A 551 28.62 9.35 -18.27
N THR A 552 29.42 8.67 -17.45
CA THR A 552 29.89 7.31 -17.77
C THR A 552 28.75 6.28 -17.60
N PRO A 553 28.86 5.06 -18.16
CA PRO A 553 27.84 4.02 -17.97
C PRO A 553 27.48 3.75 -16.51
N LYS A 554 28.45 3.90 -15.60
CA LYS A 554 28.26 3.76 -14.15
C LYS A 554 27.39 4.88 -13.56
N MET A 555 27.46 6.10 -14.10
CA MET A 555 26.62 7.22 -13.70
C MET A 555 25.17 7.02 -14.12
N HIS A 556 24.92 6.43 -15.31
CA HIS A 556 23.56 6.08 -15.72
C HIS A 556 22.91 5.03 -14.80
N VAL A 557 23.69 4.10 -14.23
CA VAL A 557 23.19 3.17 -13.21
C VAL A 557 22.77 3.92 -11.94
N ILE A 558 23.54 4.93 -11.52
CA ILE A 558 23.19 5.77 -10.37
C ILE A 558 21.94 6.61 -10.66
N GLU A 559 21.84 7.21 -11.84
CA GLU A 559 20.64 7.97 -12.26
C GLU A 559 19.40 7.07 -12.23
N LEU A 560 19.50 5.87 -12.79
CA LEU A 560 18.42 4.89 -12.77
C LEU A 560 18.06 4.50 -11.33
N SER A 561 19.05 4.22 -10.50
CA SER A 561 18.87 3.89 -9.08
C SER A 561 18.18 5.03 -8.31
N ASN A 562 18.59 6.27 -8.52
CA ASN A 562 17.96 7.45 -7.92
C ASN A 562 16.52 7.65 -8.38
N ARG A 563 16.23 7.41 -9.66
CA ARG A 563 14.86 7.44 -10.18
C ARG A 563 14.03 6.31 -9.54
N LEU A 564 14.53 5.09 -9.49
CA LEU A 564 13.80 3.96 -8.90
C LEU A 564 13.54 4.18 -7.40
N ARG A 565 14.52 4.67 -6.65
CA ARG A 565 14.39 5.01 -5.23
C ARG A 565 13.28 6.04 -4.98
N PHE A 566 13.22 7.09 -5.80
CA PHE A 566 12.15 8.09 -5.70
C PHE A 566 10.78 7.51 -6.08
N HIS A 567 10.68 6.78 -7.20
CA HIS A 567 9.39 6.28 -7.67
C HIS A 567 8.84 5.11 -6.84
N LEU A 568 9.69 4.25 -6.28
CA LEU A 568 9.28 3.12 -5.43
C LEU A 568 9.18 3.55 -3.96
N GLY A 569 10.24 4.13 -3.41
CA GLY A 569 10.32 4.49 -1.99
C GLY A 569 9.71 5.85 -1.68
N GLY A 570 9.80 6.81 -2.60
CA GLY A 570 9.47 8.20 -2.27
C GLY A 570 10.53 8.92 -1.49
N ILE A 571 11.77 8.43 -1.54
CA ILE A 571 12.90 9.16 -0.98
C ILE A 571 13.49 9.99 -2.12
N ALA A 572 13.58 11.29 -1.93
CA ALA A 572 14.34 12.20 -2.77
C ALA A 572 15.68 12.50 -2.10
N PHE A 573 16.70 12.78 -2.90
CA PHE A 573 17.91 13.45 -2.43
C PHE A 573 17.92 14.90 -2.94
N GLY A 574 18.60 15.79 -2.22
CA GLY A 574 18.57 17.23 -2.49
C GLY A 574 19.13 17.60 -3.87
N ASP A 575 20.05 16.78 -4.42
CA ASP A 575 20.58 16.91 -5.78
C ASP A 575 19.55 16.60 -6.88
N GLN A 576 18.35 16.15 -6.52
CA GLN A 576 17.22 15.96 -7.44
C GLN A 576 16.29 17.18 -7.50
N GLY A 577 16.53 18.23 -6.69
CA GLY A 577 15.72 19.45 -6.64
C GLY A 577 14.28 19.18 -6.20
N MET A 578 13.98 19.33 -4.91
CA MET A 578 12.65 19.04 -4.37
C MET A 578 11.73 20.25 -4.53
N PHE A 579 10.54 20.04 -5.06
CA PHE A 579 9.48 21.06 -5.08
C PHE A 579 8.24 20.55 -4.32
N LEU A 580 7.53 21.45 -3.64
CA LEU A 580 6.28 21.11 -2.97
C LEU A 580 5.40 22.33 -2.74
N ARG A 581 4.09 22.09 -2.58
CA ARG A 581 3.16 23.15 -2.21
C ARG A 581 3.43 23.63 -0.79
N ARG A 582 3.25 24.93 -0.58
CA ARG A 582 3.47 25.58 0.71
C ARG A 582 2.50 25.10 1.80
N ASP A 583 1.24 24.85 1.48
CA ASP A 583 0.26 24.29 2.42
C ASP A 583 0.67 22.90 2.93
N VAL A 584 1.21 22.06 2.05
CA VAL A 584 1.78 20.76 2.41
C VAL A 584 3.02 20.95 3.28
N LEU A 585 3.95 21.83 2.87
CA LEU A 585 5.18 22.11 3.62
C LEU A 585 4.89 22.64 5.02
N ASN A 586 3.91 23.52 5.18
CA ASN A 586 3.48 24.07 6.47
C ASN A 586 2.89 22.98 7.38
N ARG A 587 2.19 22.00 6.81
CA ARG A 587 1.64 20.86 7.55
C ARG A 587 2.71 19.88 8.02
N VAL A 588 3.68 19.54 7.16
CA VAL A 588 4.71 18.53 7.46
C VAL A 588 5.94 19.11 8.19
N GLY A 589 6.20 20.40 8.00
CA GLY A 589 7.32 21.15 8.57
C GLY A 589 8.67 20.85 7.93
N MET A 590 9.44 21.89 7.62
CA MET A 590 10.80 21.76 7.07
C MET A 590 11.78 21.20 8.13
N PRO A 591 12.47 20.07 7.87
CA PRO A 591 13.47 19.53 8.79
C PRO A 591 14.71 20.43 8.88
N ARG A 592 14.93 21.07 10.02
CA ARG A 592 16.09 21.94 10.27
C ARG A 592 17.31 21.16 10.79
N ILE A 593 17.69 20.10 10.07
CA ILE A 593 18.85 19.26 10.40
C ILE A 593 20.04 19.52 9.49
N LYS A 594 21.25 19.24 9.98
CA LYS A 594 22.50 19.55 9.27
C LYS A 594 22.72 18.69 8.02
N LEU A 595 22.23 17.45 8.04
CA LEU A 595 22.34 16.47 6.96
C LEU A 595 21.10 15.56 7.00
N MET A 596 20.72 15.02 5.84
CA MET A 596 19.55 14.16 5.61
C MET A 596 18.21 14.91 5.73
N GLU A 597 18.22 16.23 5.61
CA GLU A 597 17.01 17.06 5.61
C GLU A 597 16.03 16.69 4.49
N ASP A 598 16.56 16.30 3.33
CA ASP A 598 15.86 15.82 2.14
C ASP A 598 15.22 14.44 2.37
N VAL A 599 15.95 13.51 2.99
CA VAL A 599 15.46 12.18 3.36
C VAL A 599 14.39 12.29 4.44
N GLU A 600 14.62 13.11 5.47
CA GLU A 600 13.64 13.35 6.53
C GLU A 600 12.36 13.97 5.97
N LEU A 601 12.47 14.98 5.11
CA LEU A 601 11.32 15.61 4.48
C LEU A 601 10.56 14.59 3.62
N SER A 602 11.28 13.74 2.88
CA SER A 602 10.69 12.64 2.09
C SER A 602 9.91 11.64 2.96
N LEU A 603 10.42 11.31 4.15
CA LEU A 603 9.73 10.42 5.10
C LEU A 603 8.45 11.06 5.65
N ARG A 604 8.48 12.36 5.98
CA ARG A 604 7.29 13.10 6.42
C ARG A 604 6.24 13.24 5.31
N LEU A 605 6.69 13.30 4.06
CA LEU A 605 5.85 13.33 2.86
C LEU A 605 5.37 11.94 2.41
N ALA A 606 5.72 10.85 3.12
CA ALA A 606 5.48 9.47 2.67
C ALA A 606 3.99 9.12 2.46
N ASP A 607 3.10 9.85 3.13
CA ASP A 607 1.66 9.70 3.09
C ASP A 607 0.95 10.75 2.22
N GLU A 608 1.70 11.69 1.64
CA GLU A 608 1.15 12.66 0.70
C GLU A 608 0.80 11.96 -0.63
N PRO A 609 -0.46 12.04 -1.09
CA PRO A 609 -1.00 11.12 -2.09
C PRO A 609 -0.46 11.36 -3.51
N MET A 610 0.13 12.53 -3.79
CA MET A 610 0.59 12.88 -5.13
C MET A 610 2.03 13.41 -5.13
N ARG A 611 2.93 12.61 -5.70
CA ARG A 611 4.29 13.02 -6.05
C ARG A 611 4.53 12.99 -7.55
N ALA A 612 5.45 13.79 -8.07
CA ALA A 612 5.86 13.72 -9.47
C ALA A 612 7.38 13.86 -9.65
N SER A 613 7.89 13.32 -10.75
CA SER A 613 9.21 13.67 -11.28
C SER A 613 9.03 14.45 -12.58
N LEU A 614 9.79 15.53 -12.74
CA LEU A 614 9.85 16.33 -13.96
C LEU A 614 10.89 15.79 -14.96
N GLY A 615 11.67 14.77 -14.62
CA GLY A 615 12.67 14.18 -15.51
C GLY A 615 14.09 14.59 -15.15
N ALA A 616 14.95 14.86 -16.11
CA ALA A 616 16.32 15.30 -15.88
C ALA A 616 16.43 16.81 -16.11
N CYS A 617 15.75 17.62 -15.29
CA CYS A 617 15.77 19.08 -15.44
C CYS A 617 17.03 19.71 -14.84
N LEU A 618 17.77 18.96 -14.03
CA LEU A 618 19.06 19.37 -13.47
C LEU A 618 20.21 18.61 -14.11
N GLN A 619 21.30 19.31 -14.38
CA GLN A 619 22.59 18.70 -14.72
C GLN A 619 23.56 18.88 -13.56
N VAL A 620 24.11 17.77 -13.05
CA VAL A 620 24.98 17.77 -11.87
C VAL A 620 26.40 17.37 -12.29
N SER A 621 27.41 18.00 -11.70
CA SER A 621 28.82 17.67 -11.98
C SER A 621 29.23 16.30 -11.41
N THR A 622 30.05 15.55 -12.17
CA THR A 622 30.66 14.27 -11.74
C THR A 622 31.80 14.45 -10.74
N ARG A 623 32.26 15.67 -10.48
CA ARG A 623 33.49 15.96 -9.72
C ARG A 623 33.56 15.27 -8.35
N ARG A 624 32.44 15.14 -7.63
CA ARG A 624 32.39 14.44 -6.33
C ARG A 624 32.67 12.94 -6.47
N TRP A 625 32.25 12.34 -7.57
CA TRP A 625 32.48 10.93 -7.90
C TRP A 625 33.90 10.63 -8.41
N GLU A 626 34.60 11.65 -8.90
CA GLU A 626 35.99 11.53 -9.36
C GLU A 626 36.99 11.62 -8.19
N LYS A 627 36.70 12.44 -7.18
CA LYS A 627 37.58 12.62 -6.00
C LYS A 627 37.62 11.42 -5.05
N LYS A 628 36.54 10.64 -4.96
CA LYS A 628 36.47 9.42 -4.12
C LYS A 628 36.32 8.20 -5.04
N ARG A 629 37.00 7.08 -4.74
CA ARG A 629 36.84 5.83 -5.52
C ARG A 629 35.36 5.43 -5.60
N PHE A 630 34.82 5.35 -6.82
CA PHE A 630 33.40 5.11 -7.15
C PHE A 630 32.64 4.10 -6.25
N PRO A 631 33.12 2.85 -6.05
CA PRO A 631 32.40 1.89 -5.19
C PRO A 631 32.41 2.29 -3.72
N GLY A 632 33.48 2.92 -3.23
CA GLY A 632 33.61 3.39 -1.85
C GLY A 632 32.59 4.48 -1.52
N TYR A 633 32.40 5.44 -2.43
CA TYR A 633 31.44 6.52 -2.23
C TYR A 633 29.98 6.04 -2.31
N THR A 634 29.65 5.16 -3.26
CA THR A 634 28.31 4.55 -3.35
C THR A 634 27.95 3.80 -2.06
N LEU A 635 28.88 2.97 -1.56
CA LEU A 635 28.69 2.23 -0.32
C LEU A 635 28.56 3.15 0.90
N GLN A 636 29.30 4.26 0.93
CA GLN A 636 29.20 5.27 1.98
C GLN A 636 27.81 5.89 2.02
N VAL A 637 27.25 6.30 0.88
CA VAL A 637 25.89 6.87 0.79
C VAL A 637 24.84 5.85 1.23
N LEU A 638 24.92 4.61 0.74
CA LEU A 638 23.99 3.54 1.14
C LEU A 638 24.07 3.24 2.64
N LYS A 639 25.27 3.21 3.22
CA LYS A 639 25.47 3.03 4.67
C LYS A 639 24.86 4.17 5.46
N LEU A 640 25.08 5.42 5.05
CA LEU A 640 24.55 6.60 5.75
C LEU A 640 23.03 6.62 5.72
N VAL A 641 22.41 6.42 4.56
CA VAL A 641 20.94 6.42 4.43
C VAL A 641 20.33 5.25 5.19
N SER A 642 20.89 4.04 5.06
CA SER A 642 20.37 2.87 5.79
C SER A 642 20.50 3.03 7.30
N ALA A 643 21.64 3.55 7.78
CA ALA A 643 21.84 3.87 9.18
C ALA A 643 20.86 4.95 9.65
N TYR A 644 20.59 5.96 8.83
CA TYR A 644 19.65 7.03 9.15
C TYR A 644 18.25 6.45 9.36
N LEU A 645 17.77 5.66 8.41
CA LEU A 645 16.45 5.02 8.47
C LEU A 645 16.34 4.10 9.69
N LEU A 646 17.34 3.25 9.96
CA LEU A 646 17.35 2.34 11.11
C LEU A 646 17.35 3.07 12.44
N LEU A 647 18.24 4.06 12.61
CA LEU A 647 18.35 4.79 13.87
C LEU A 647 17.15 5.69 14.11
N ARG A 648 16.57 6.27 13.05
CA ARG A 648 15.30 7.01 13.12
C ARG A 648 14.16 6.08 13.49
N ARG A 649 14.12 4.85 12.96
CA ARG A 649 13.10 3.85 13.31
C ARG A 649 13.22 3.38 14.75
N ALA A 650 14.44 3.22 15.25
CA ALA A 650 14.73 3.02 16.68
C ALA A 650 14.35 4.25 17.53
N GLY A 651 14.07 5.39 16.88
CA GLY A 651 13.59 6.67 17.39
C GLY A 651 14.67 7.60 17.94
N THR A 652 15.91 7.41 17.53
CA THR A 652 16.96 8.40 17.82
C THR A 652 16.47 9.77 17.32
N SER A 653 16.63 10.82 18.13
CA SER A 653 16.15 12.16 17.75
C SER A 653 16.81 12.61 16.45
N VAL A 654 16.00 13.13 15.54
CA VAL A 654 16.40 13.50 14.18
C VAL A 654 17.54 14.53 14.18
N GLU A 655 17.56 15.44 15.16
CA GLU A 655 18.60 16.46 15.34
C GLU A 655 19.97 15.84 15.67
N ARG A 656 20.00 14.87 16.60
CA ARG A 656 21.22 14.12 16.95
C ARG A 656 21.74 13.30 15.78
N LEU A 657 20.86 12.72 14.97
CA LEU A 657 21.24 11.97 13.77
C LEU A 657 21.89 12.89 12.74
N GLY A 658 21.24 14.00 12.40
CA GLY A 658 21.76 14.96 11.44
C GLY A 658 23.14 15.50 11.84
N ALA A 659 23.35 15.82 13.12
CA ALA A 659 24.63 16.29 13.62
C ALA A 659 25.74 15.22 13.51
N ARG A 660 25.51 14.01 14.04
CA ARG A 660 26.50 12.91 14.01
C ARG A 660 26.91 12.53 12.60
N MET A 661 25.94 12.50 11.68
CA MET A 661 26.20 12.15 10.28
C MET A 661 26.89 13.27 9.52
N TYR A 662 26.58 14.54 9.82
CA TYR A 662 27.29 15.69 9.25
C TYR A 662 28.79 15.62 9.56
N ASP A 663 29.15 15.40 10.82
CA ASP A 663 30.56 15.30 11.24
C ASP A 663 31.25 14.15 10.52
N THR A 664 30.60 12.97 10.48
CA THR A 664 31.15 11.78 9.79
C THR A 664 31.33 12.01 8.28
N TYR A 665 30.38 12.69 7.62
CA TYR A 665 30.38 12.85 6.16
C TYR A 665 31.41 13.89 5.68
N TYR A 666 31.59 14.99 6.42
CA TYR A 666 32.51 16.07 6.04
C TYR A 666 33.92 15.93 6.64
N GLN A 667 34.12 15.08 7.66
CA GLN A 667 35.46 14.76 8.20
C GLN A 667 36.11 13.52 7.55
N SER A 668 35.37 12.76 6.72
CA SER A 668 35.85 11.59 5.95
C SER A 668 36.15 11.91 4.49
#